data_AF-A0A7R9BQ91-F1
#
_entry.id   AF-A0A7R9BQ91-F1
#
_cell.length_a   1.000
_cell.length_b   1.000
_cell.length_c   1.000
_cell.angle_alpha   90.00
_cell.angle_beta   90.00
_cell.angle_gamma   90.00
#
_symmetry.space_group_name_H-M   'P 1'
#
loop_
_entity.id
_entity.type
_entity.pdbx_description
1 polymer ?
#
loop_
_entity_poly.entity_id
_entity_poly.type
_entity_poly.pdbx_seq_one_letter_code
_entity_poly.pdbx_strand_id
1 'polypeptide(L)'
;MSAYEFRCPRKVILFGEHSVVHGKLAIAVAFGMNMEVILEIDPSKPDSLELISTSTALWTSELQQFGERTQEMALSDPRKPACPSNELVAFLREFTDNDKSNLSNTMTTRIVLLYLWSQIIYPSRTRGAIKISLKYDVIWPGLGNSAAYSVLVSAALLTAAGLISSSLTEDDKDLINGWAYGAECINHGSPSGVDNTVCCYGGMLRFAKGKLPVKEFRSPGIRLCVVFSNQVRSTKVLAERVGGLKRHHVKVFDAIFEAMHTVALEGSDFIDGVLKDPSDLVNFRRLEELVDINQALLKSLTVSTKNLDKICSIAEAHGFHAKLTGAGGGGCAFVIIPPDANEIVVENFKAELECFGFPFREADVGVRGLTVQRLSGKLEVVVTGVGVITPLGKGVPIFWKKLIGGTSGTVSWIDESDSIPCRVAARVPRDDLPKPDRGKTLATQFGLCAAEEAIIVARLNDQRVDKRNVGVSFGTGMSDLSVIEACFDAFKVKKYRGVSPHFVPLILPNMIAGHVSMEFGFRGPNHCVCTACAAGAHSLGDAFRFVKYGDADVMVSGSAEAPISKIAMAGFSRVRALSTKYNQEPSKASRPFDEGRDGFVMGEGAGVMVLEELNHAKNRGAEILGEILGYGMSADANHLTAPREDGEGVMACMRKAVSEAKLPLEAIGYINAHATSTPLGDVAELSAIKALFGGPHSQSLAVSSIKGAIGHLLGAAGMVEAIAALLACQTGVLPPTINLTSPCDGELNLVPNEAQKWDSVFEDDAGRKRRIALTNSFGFGGTNASIVLSSFVE
;
A
#
# COMPACT_ATOMS: atom_id res chain seq x y z
N MET A 1 -3.18 -8.30 -15.50
CA MET A 1 -3.28 -9.36 -14.48
C MET A 1 -3.34 -8.72 -13.11
N SER A 2 -4.37 -9.01 -12.32
CA SER A 2 -4.43 -8.57 -10.92
C SER A 2 -4.29 -9.78 -10.02
N ALA A 3 -3.58 -9.62 -8.89
CA ALA A 3 -3.44 -10.67 -7.90
C ALA A 3 -3.81 -10.15 -6.51
N TYR A 4 -4.42 -11.00 -5.70
CA TYR A 4 -4.87 -10.69 -4.35
C TYR A 4 -4.54 -11.86 -3.43
N GLU A 5 -4.13 -11.56 -2.21
CA GLU A 5 -3.96 -12.49 -1.11
C GLU A 5 -5.07 -12.26 -0.10
N PHE A 6 -5.77 -13.33 0.24
CA PHE A 6 -6.77 -13.36 1.29
C PHE A 6 -6.23 -14.21 2.42
N ARG A 7 -6.29 -13.73 3.65
CA ARG A 7 -5.93 -14.51 4.85
C ARG A 7 -7.05 -14.42 5.87
N CYS A 8 -7.36 -15.53 6.53
CA CYS A 8 -8.29 -15.51 7.67
C CYS A 8 -7.84 -16.50 8.75
N PRO A 9 -8.16 -16.23 10.03
CA PRO A 9 -7.83 -17.11 11.13
C PRO A 9 -8.73 -18.35 11.17
N ARG A 10 -8.35 -19.29 12.03
CA ARG A 10 -9.20 -20.42 12.42
C ARG A 10 -9.97 -20.09 13.69
N LYS A 11 -10.83 -21.00 14.13
CA LYS A 11 -11.65 -20.79 15.33
C LYS A 11 -11.38 -21.82 16.42
N VAL A 12 -11.38 -21.36 17.66
CA VAL A 12 -11.50 -22.18 18.87
C VAL A 12 -12.82 -21.81 19.56
N ILE A 13 -13.55 -22.79 20.09
CA ILE A 13 -14.71 -22.52 20.95
C ILE A 13 -14.22 -22.68 22.39
N LEU A 14 -14.39 -21.65 23.21
CA LEU A 14 -14.06 -21.71 24.64
C LEU A 14 -15.21 -22.36 25.41
N PHE A 15 -16.45 -21.96 25.09
CA PHE A 15 -17.65 -22.48 25.73
C PHE A 15 -18.81 -22.57 24.72
N GLY A 16 -19.75 -23.49 24.98
CA GLY A 16 -20.99 -23.62 24.18
C GLY A 16 -20.92 -24.60 23.00
N GLU A 17 -19.93 -25.50 22.96
CA GLU A 17 -19.92 -26.59 21.98
C GLU A 17 -21.19 -27.44 22.07
N HIS A 18 -21.70 -27.93 20.93
CA HIS A 18 -22.95 -28.71 20.81
C HIS A 18 -24.24 -28.02 21.27
N SER A 19 -24.23 -27.14 22.26
CA SER A 19 -25.42 -26.41 22.73
C SER A 19 -25.77 -25.24 21.79
N VAL A 20 -24.77 -24.63 21.12
CA VAL A 20 -24.97 -23.51 20.19
C VAL A 20 -25.92 -23.84 19.02
N VAL A 21 -25.88 -25.07 18.49
CA VAL A 21 -26.80 -25.50 17.42
C VAL A 21 -28.26 -25.60 17.89
N HIS A 22 -28.46 -25.65 19.21
CA HIS A 22 -29.75 -25.61 19.89
C HIS A 22 -30.10 -24.22 20.45
N GLY A 23 -29.46 -23.16 19.94
CA GLY A 23 -29.78 -21.77 20.28
C GLY A 23 -29.15 -21.27 21.57
N LYS A 24 -28.21 -22.02 22.16
CA LYS A 24 -27.45 -21.56 23.33
C LYS A 24 -26.29 -20.65 22.94
N LEU A 25 -25.71 -20.03 23.96
CA LEU A 25 -24.60 -19.09 23.83
C LEU A 25 -23.32 -19.91 23.64
N ALA A 26 -22.48 -19.47 22.72
CA ALA A 26 -21.11 -19.90 22.60
C ALA A 26 -20.17 -18.69 22.67
N ILE A 27 -18.99 -18.94 23.24
CA ILE A 27 -17.86 -18.03 23.16
C ILE A 27 -16.86 -18.67 22.21
N ALA A 28 -16.61 -18.01 21.09
CA ALA A 28 -15.66 -18.47 20.10
C ALA A 28 -14.61 -17.40 19.83
N VAL A 29 -13.41 -17.83 19.46
CA VAL A 29 -12.21 -17.00 19.40
C VAL A 29 -11.42 -17.33 18.15
N ALA A 30 -10.97 -16.29 17.47
CA ALA A 30 -10.06 -16.38 16.34
C ALA A 30 -8.67 -16.82 16.82
N PHE A 31 -8.15 -17.89 16.23
CA PHE A 31 -6.86 -18.49 16.55
C PHE A 31 -5.91 -18.35 15.36
N GLY A 32 -4.71 -17.81 15.60
CA GLY A 32 -3.70 -17.38 14.62
C GLY A 32 -3.01 -18.50 13.81
N MET A 33 -3.75 -19.55 13.44
CA MET A 33 -3.36 -20.54 12.44
C MET A 33 -4.05 -20.22 11.12
N ASN A 34 -3.56 -19.21 10.41
CA ASN A 34 -4.24 -18.66 9.24
C ASN A 34 -4.30 -19.65 8.06
N MET A 35 -5.37 -19.55 7.28
CA MET A 35 -5.46 -20.12 5.93
C MET A 35 -5.36 -18.98 4.92
N GLU A 36 -4.75 -19.26 3.77
CA GLU A 36 -4.48 -18.24 2.76
C GLU A 36 -4.99 -18.68 1.39
N VAL A 37 -5.50 -17.72 0.62
CA VAL A 37 -5.91 -17.88 -0.78
C VAL A 37 -5.25 -16.79 -1.61
N ILE A 38 -4.62 -17.19 -2.71
CA ILE A 38 -4.15 -16.27 -3.75
C ILE A 38 -5.13 -16.33 -4.91
N LEU A 39 -5.73 -15.20 -5.25
CA LEU A 39 -6.54 -14.99 -6.43
C LEU A 39 -5.71 -14.30 -7.51
N GLU A 40 -5.69 -14.84 -8.71
CA GLU A 40 -5.16 -14.18 -9.90
C GLU A 40 -6.28 -14.04 -10.93
N ILE A 41 -6.43 -12.84 -11.50
CA ILE A 41 -7.42 -12.53 -12.53
C ILE A 41 -6.69 -12.01 -13.76
N ASP A 42 -6.89 -12.71 -14.88
CA ASP A 42 -6.35 -12.34 -16.19
C ASP A 42 -7.48 -12.13 -17.21
N PRO A 43 -7.94 -10.87 -17.39
CA PRO A 43 -9.03 -10.56 -18.32
C PRO A 43 -8.65 -10.74 -19.79
N SER A 44 -7.35 -10.93 -20.11
CA SER A 44 -6.89 -11.14 -21.49
C SER A 44 -7.07 -12.58 -21.98
N LYS A 45 -7.39 -13.50 -21.08
CA LYS A 45 -7.56 -14.94 -21.38
C LYS A 45 -9.03 -15.35 -21.44
N PRO A 46 -9.37 -16.44 -22.14
CA PRO A 46 -10.71 -17.02 -22.10
C PRO A 46 -11.14 -17.37 -20.68
N ASP A 47 -12.45 -17.37 -20.43
CA ASP A 47 -13.04 -17.68 -19.13
C ASP A 47 -12.58 -19.06 -18.64
N SER A 48 -11.94 -19.11 -17.47
CA SER A 48 -11.50 -20.35 -16.83
C SER A 48 -11.54 -20.19 -15.30
N LEU A 49 -11.73 -21.32 -14.60
CA LEU A 49 -11.67 -21.38 -13.14
C LEU A 49 -10.72 -22.51 -12.74
N GLU A 50 -9.55 -22.14 -12.22
CA GLU A 50 -8.52 -23.10 -11.81
C GLU A 50 -8.34 -23.09 -10.29
N LEU A 51 -8.44 -24.27 -9.66
CA LEU A 51 -8.14 -24.46 -8.23
C LEU A 51 -6.86 -25.30 -8.08
N ILE A 52 -5.73 -24.65 -7.80
CA ILE A 52 -4.40 -25.30 -7.89
C ILE A 52 -4.19 -26.36 -6.80
N SER A 53 -4.71 -26.16 -5.59
CA SER A 53 -4.36 -26.99 -4.42
C SER A 53 -4.87 -28.43 -4.46
N THR A 54 -5.75 -28.76 -5.41
CA THR A 54 -6.38 -30.09 -5.53
C THR A 54 -6.17 -30.73 -6.91
N SER A 55 -5.23 -30.24 -7.71
CA SER A 55 -5.00 -30.73 -9.09
C SER A 55 -6.30 -30.69 -9.93
N THR A 56 -7.19 -29.73 -9.64
CA THR A 56 -8.52 -29.64 -10.25
C THR A 56 -8.56 -28.42 -11.14
N ALA A 57 -8.52 -28.64 -12.45
CA ALA A 57 -8.81 -27.60 -13.44
C ALA A 57 -10.20 -27.88 -14.03
N LEU A 58 -11.08 -26.88 -14.03
CA LEU A 58 -12.29 -26.88 -14.84
C LEU A 58 -12.05 -25.96 -16.03
N TRP A 59 -12.21 -26.49 -17.24
CA TRP A 59 -11.93 -25.76 -18.48
C TRP A 59 -13.18 -25.09 -19.04
N THR A 60 -13.00 -24.07 -19.89
CA THR A 60 -14.04 -23.13 -20.37
C THR A 60 -15.35 -23.80 -20.82
N SER A 61 -15.29 -24.92 -21.54
CA SER A 61 -16.47 -25.61 -22.05
C SER A 61 -17.32 -26.30 -20.98
N GLU A 62 -16.69 -26.82 -19.91
CA GLU A 62 -17.39 -27.49 -18.82
C GLU A 62 -18.08 -26.47 -17.90
N LEU A 63 -17.42 -25.35 -17.63
CA LEU A 63 -17.98 -24.24 -16.85
C LEU A 63 -19.17 -23.59 -17.57
N GLN A 64 -19.11 -23.45 -18.89
CA GLN A 64 -20.22 -22.91 -19.67
C GLN A 64 -21.45 -23.84 -19.64
N GLN A 65 -21.26 -25.14 -19.89
CA GLN A 65 -22.35 -26.13 -19.79
C GLN A 65 -22.95 -26.20 -18.38
N PHE A 66 -22.09 -26.10 -17.36
CA PHE A 66 -22.53 -26.08 -15.97
C PHE A 66 -23.31 -24.81 -15.63
N GLY A 67 -22.83 -23.64 -16.08
CA GLY A 67 -23.50 -22.36 -15.91
C GLY A 67 -24.88 -22.32 -16.55
N GLU A 68 -25.00 -22.77 -17.80
CA GLU A 68 -26.28 -22.84 -18.52
C GLU A 68 -27.31 -23.72 -17.79
N ARG A 69 -26.86 -24.86 -17.22
CA ARG A 69 -27.74 -25.77 -16.46
C ARG A 69 -28.10 -25.27 -15.07
N THR A 70 -27.31 -24.37 -14.49
CA THR A 70 -27.55 -23.79 -13.15
C THR A 70 -28.20 -22.41 -13.20
N GLN A 71 -28.35 -21.82 -14.40
CA GLN A 71 -28.89 -20.47 -14.60
C GLN A 71 -30.29 -20.29 -13.98
N GLU A 72 -31.18 -21.26 -14.16
CA GLU A 72 -32.54 -21.20 -13.58
C GLU A 72 -32.55 -21.42 -12.05
N MET A 73 -31.46 -21.96 -11.50
CA MET A 73 -31.26 -22.20 -10.06
C MET A 73 -30.42 -21.12 -9.39
N ALA A 74 -29.88 -20.15 -10.15
CA ALA A 74 -29.05 -19.08 -9.63
C ALA A 74 -29.88 -17.98 -8.97
N LEU A 75 -29.35 -17.39 -7.90
CA LEU A 75 -29.96 -16.22 -7.29
C LEU A 75 -29.98 -15.03 -8.25
N SER A 76 -31.06 -14.24 -8.18
CA SER A 76 -31.22 -13.05 -9.01
C SER A 76 -30.27 -11.91 -8.63
N ASP A 77 -29.73 -11.92 -7.41
CA ASP A 77 -28.88 -10.85 -6.86
C ASP A 77 -27.76 -11.45 -6.01
N PRO A 78 -26.48 -11.40 -6.45
CA PRO A 78 -25.36 -11.95 -5.70
C PRO A 78 -25.04 -11.17 -4.41
N ARG A 79 -25.70 -10.04 -4.16
CA ARG A 79 -25.60 -9.29 -2.90
C ARG A 79 -26.54 -9.82 -1.80
N LYS A 80 -27.38 -10.81 -2.12
CA LYS A 80 -28.34 -11.42 -1.19
C LYS A 80 -28.05 -12.90 -1.03
N PRO A 81 -27.05 -13.28 -0.22
CA PRO A 81 -26.68 -14.67 -0.03
C PRO A 81 -27.84 -15.49 0.57
N ALA A 82 -27.99 -16.73 0.13
CA ALA A 82 -29.00 -17.67 0.62
C ALA A 82 -28.45 -19.11 0.63
N CYS A 83 -28.94 -19.97 1.54
CA CYS A 83 -28.58 -21.39 1.50
C CYS A 83 -29.11 -22.03 0.21
N PRO A 84 -28.34 -22.97 -0.39
CA PRO A 84 -28.72 -23.61 -1.64
C PRO A 84 -29.97 -24.47 -1.48
N SER A 85 -30.77 -24.58 -2.55
CA SER A 85 -31.91 -25.50 -2.60
C SER A 85 -31.42 -26.96 -2.60
N ASN A 86 -32.28 -27.88 -2.15
CA ASN A 86 -31.98 -29.32 -2.19
C ASN A 86 -31.69 -29.81 -3.62
N GLU A 87 -32.37 -29.23 -4.61
CA GLU A 87 -32.20 -29.51 -6.03
C GLU A 87 -30.79 -29.12 -6.50
N LEU A 88 -30.32 -27.91 -6.17
CA LEU A 88 -28.98 -27.45 -6.50
C LEU A 88 -27.91 -28.31 -5.82
N VAL A 89 -28.09 -28.66 -4.54
CA VAL A 89 -27.15 -29.53 -3.82
C VAL A 89 -27.08 -30.93 -4.44
N ALA A 90 -28.21 -31.50 -4.85
CA ALA A 90 -28.24 -32.80 -5.52
C ALA A 90 -27.52 -32.75 -6.87
N PHE A 91 -27.79 -31.71 -7.66
CA PHE A 91 -27.13 -31.50 -8.95
C PHE A 91 -25.61 -31.33 -8.81
N LEU A 92 -25.16 -30.51 -7.86
CA LEU A 92 -23.73 -30.30 -7.62
C LEU A 92 -23.01 -31.61 -7.28
N ARG A 93 -23.63 -32.45 -6.43
CA ARG A 93 -23.09 -33.77 -6.06
C ARG A 93 -22.99 -34.69 -7.27
N GLU A 94 -24.07 -34.80 -8.05
CA GLU A 94 -24.09 -35.61 -9.28
C GLU A 94 -23.04 -35.15 -10.30
N PHE A 95 -22.91 -33.84 -10.51
CA PHE A 95 -21.94 -33.26 -11.43
C PHE A 95 -20.50 -33.60 -11.02
N THR A 96 -20.23 -33.68 -9.72
CA THR A 96 -18.91 -34.05 -9.20
C THR A 96 -18.68 -35.57 -9.07
N ASP A 97 -19.73 -36.39 -9.01
CA ASP A 97 -19.68 -37.86 -8.77
C ASP A 97 -19.22 -38.69 -9.98
N ASN A 98 -19.03 -38.10 -11.17
CA ASN A 98 -18.44 -38.80 -12.32
C ASN A 98 -16.98 -39.26 -12.06
N ASP A 99 -16.31 -38.73 -11.02
CA ASP A 99 -15.03 -39.20 -10.50
C ASP A 99 -15.25 -40.28 -9.42
N LYS A 100 -15.39 -41.55 -9.83
CA LYS A 100 -15.62 -42.70 -8.92
C LYS A 100 -14.42 -43.02 -8.02
N SER A 101 -14.22 -42.30 -6.91
CA SER A 101 -13.58 -42.88 -5.71
C SER A 101 -13.74 -41.99 -4.47
N ASN A 102 -14.47 -42.50 -3.46
CA ASN A 102 -14.59 -42.01 -2.08
C ASN A 102 -14.91 -40.51 -1.86
N LEU A 103 -15.81 -40.24 -0.91
CA LEU A 103 -16.04 -38.91 -0.33
C LEU A 103 -14.75 -38.37 0.35
N SER A 104 -13.81 -37.90 -0.46
CA SER A 104 -12.58 -37.26 0.00
C SER A 104 -12.85 -35.77 0.28
N ASN A 105 -12.06 -35.16 1.16
CA ASN A 105 -12.12 -33.71 1.43
C ASN A 105 -12.03 -32.86 0.14
N THR A 106 -11.38 -33.40 -0.88
CA THR A 106 -11.24 -32.81 -2.22
C THR A 106 -12.58 -32.64 -2.95
N MET A 107 -13.49 -33.63 -2.87
CA MET A 107 -14.82 -33.55 -3.50
C MET A 107 -15.68 -32.43 -2.89
N THR A 108 -15.66 -32.32 -1.57
CA THR A 108 -16.44 -31.32 -0.83
C THR A 108 -15.98 -29.90 -1.16
N THR A 109 -14.67 -29.71 -1.25
CA THR A 109 -14.01 -28.45 -1.66
C THR A 109 -14.46 -28.02 -3.07
N ARG A 110 -14.50 -28.97 -4.01
CA ARG A 110 -14.96 -28.74 -5.40
C ARG A 110 -16.44 -28.32 -5.46
N ILE A 111 -17.32 -28.99 -4.70
CA ILE A 111 -18.76 -28.69 -4.66
C ILE A 111 -18.98 -27.25 -4.15
N VAL A 112 -18.29 -26.85 -3.09
CA VAL A 112 -18.41 -25.48 -2.54
C VAL A 112 -17.93 -24.44 -3.56
N LEU A 113 -16.81 -24.67 -4.22
CA LEU A 113 -16.31 -23.77 -5.26
C LEU A 113 -17.31 -23.60 -6.40
N LEU A 114 -17.89 -24.70 -6.90
CA LEU A 114 -18.89 -24.69 -7.97
C LEU A 114 -20.17 -23.97 -7.57
N TYR A 115 -20.65 -24.19 -6.34
CA TYR A 115 -21.77 -23.45 -5.78
C TYR A 115 -21.47 -21.95 -5.79
N LEU A 116 -20.39 -21.52 -5.14
CA LEU A 116 -20.07 -20.10 -5.03
C LEU A 116 -19.86 -19.46 -6.41
N TRP A 117 -19.18 -20.16 -7.33
CA TRP A 117 -19.00 -19.68 -8.70
C TRP A 117 -20.33 -19.51 -9.45
N SER A 118 -21.23 -20.51 -9.38
CA SER A 118 -22.55 -20.45 -10.05
C SER A 118 -23.43 -19.32 -9.53
N GLN A 119 -23.25 -18.92 -8.27
CA GLN A 119 -24.10 -17.92 -7.62
C GLN A 119 -23.48 -16.52 -7.63
N ILE A 120 -22.15 -16.39 -7.69
CA ILE A 120 -21.44 -15.11 -7.60
C ILE A 120 -20.92 -14.66 -8.96
N ILE A 121 -20.21 -15.55 -9.68
CA ILE A 121 -19.49 -15.20 -10.93
C ILE A 121 -20.39 -15.35 -12.16
N TYR A 122 -21.15 -16.43 -12.25
CA TYR A 122 -21.98 -16.67 -13.43
C TYR A 122 -23.03 -15.56 -13.65
N PRO A 123 -23.76 -15.06 -12.62
CA PRO A 123 -24.72 -13.97 -12.79
C PRO A 123 -24.07 -12.61 -13.05
N SER A 124 -22.84 -12.36 -12.55
CA SER A 124 -22.13 -11.09 -12.72
C SER A 124 -21.56 -10.90 -14.12
N ARG A 125 -21.54 -11.94 -14.97
CA ARG A 125 -20.99 -11.95 -16.33
C ARG A 125 -19.53 -11.48 -16.42
N THR A 126 -18.76 -11.61 -15.35
CA THR A 126 -17.33 -11.29 -15.38
C THR A 126 -16.58 -12.19 -16.34
N ARG A 127 -15.79 -11.59 -17.24
CA ARG A 127 -15.01 -12.27 -18.29
C ARG A 127 -13.52 -12.26 -17.95
N GLY A 128 -12.84 -13.39 -18.12
CA GLY A 128 -11.41 -13.58 -17.86
C GLY A 128 -11.08 -14.90 -17.17
N ALA A 129 -9.79 -15.27 -17.19
CA ALA A 129 -9.29 -16.42 -16.44
C ALA A 129 -9.17 -16.07 -14.95
N ILE A 130 -9.79 -16.88 -14.09
CA ILE A 130 -9.74 -16.81 -12.63
C ILE A 130 -8.93 -18.00 -12.11
N LYS A 131 -7.87 -17.72 -11.36
CA LYS A 131 -7.04 -18.73 -10.73
C LYS A 131 -7.04 -18.53 -9.22
N ILE A 132 -7.35 -19.60 -8.48
CA ILE A 132 -7.40 -19.60 -7.02
C ILE A 132 -6.38 -20.63 -6.50
N SER A 133 -5.41 -20.17 -5.72
CA SER A 133 -4.36 -20.99 -5.12
C SER A 133 -4.53 -21.00 -3.61
N LEU A 134 -4.84 -22.15 -3.02
CA LEU A 134 -4.92 -22.27 -1.56
C LEU A 134 -3.55 -22.62 -0.99
N LYS A 135 -3.19 -21.96 0.11
CA LYS A 135 -2.00 -22.25 0.91
C LYS A 135 -2.41 -22.47 2.36
N TYR A 136 -1.98 -23.60 2.91
CA TYR A 136 -2.13 -23.92 4.33
C TYR A 136 -1.14 -25.00 4.73
N ASP A 137 -0.63 -24.94 5.95
CA ASP A 137 0.38 -25.90 6.44
C ASP A 137 -0.24 -27.24 6.84
N VAL A 138 -1.18 -27.20 7.81
CA VAL A 138 -1.70 -28.40 8.49
C VAL A 138 -3.19 -28.25 8.75
N ILE A 139 -3.98 -29.27 8.41
CA ILE A 139 -5.42 -29.34 8.69
C ILE A 139 -5.64 -30.16 9.95
N TRP A 140 -6.12 -29.53 11.02
CA TRP A 140 -6.63 -30.22 12.20
C TRP A 140 -8.15 -30.12 12.28
N PRO A 141 -8.88 -31.24 12.38
CA PRO A 141 -10.33 -31.22 12.56
C PRO A 141 -10.73 -30.37 13.78
N GLY A 142 -11.97 -29.86 13.77
CA GLY A 142 -12.50 -29.10 14.91
C GLY A 142 -12.10 -27.62 14.97
N LEU A 143 -11.18 -27.13 14.13
CA LEU A 143 -10.74 -25.73 14.09
C LEU A 143 -11.44 -24.84 13.04
N GLY A 144 -12.51 -25.34 12.40
CA GLY A 144 -13.29 -24.56 11.44
C GLY A 144 -12.66 -24.43 10.04
N ASN A 145 -11.86 -25.41 9.59
CA ASN A 145 -11.18 -25.32 8.28
C ASN A 145 -12.14 -25.18 7.09
N SER A 146 -13.31 -25.85 7.11
CA SER A 146 -14.32 -25.74 6.04
C SER A 146 -14.93 -24.34 5.98
N ALA A 147 -15.15 -23.72 7.14
CA ALA A 147 -15.61 -22.36 7.24
C ALA A 147 -14.55 -21.35 6.78
N ALA A 148 -13.29 -21.49 7.23
CA ALA A 148 -12.18 -20.65 6.77
C ALA A 148 -12.01 -20.71 5.24
N TYR A 149 -12.07 -21.93 4.68
CA TYR A 149 -12.09 -22.14 3.23
C TYR A 149 -13.26 -21.39 2.56
N SER A 150 -14.48 -21.56 3.09
CA SER A 150 -15.68 -20.93 2.55
C SER A 150 -15.62 -19.39 2.62
N VAL A 151 -15.06 -18.82 3.70
CA VAL A 151 -14.82 -17.37 3.82
C VAL A 151 -13.85 -16.89 2.76
N LEU A 152 -12.70 -17.54 2.61
CA LEU A 152 -11.65 -17.12 1.68
C LEU A 152 -12.08 -17.24 0.21
N VAL A 153 -12.74 -18.33 -0.16
CA VAL A 153 -13.23 -18.52 -1.53
C VAL A 153 -14.39 -17.59 -1.85
N SER A 154 -15.30 -17.35 -0.90
CA SER A 154 -16.37 -16.35 -1.08
C SER A 154 -15.78 -14.97 -1.30
N ALA A 155 -14.81 -14.56 -0.47
CA ALA A 155 -14.12 -13.27 -0.64
C ALA A 155 -13.40 -13.18 -2.00
N ALA A 156 -12.65 -14.21 -2.39
CA ALA A 156 -11.96 -14.24 -3.67
C ALA A 156 -12.92 -14.11 -4.87
N LEU A 157 -14.04 -14.83 -4.86
CA LEU A 157 -15.01 -14.77 -5.96
C LEU A 157 -15.82 -13.47 -5.96
N LEU A 158 -16.15 -12.91 -4.80
CA LEU A 158 -16.79 -11.58 -4.72
C LEU A 158 -15.85 -10.48 -5.24
N THR A 159 -14.55 -10.56 -4.93
CA THR A 159 -13.54 -9.64 -5.49
C THR A 159 -13.41 -9.81 -7.00
N ALA A 160 -13.38 -11.06 -7.48
CA ALA A 160 -13.34 -11.33 -8.92
C ALA A 160 -14.60 -10.86 -9.66
N ALA A 161 -15.76 -10.90 -9.00
CA ALA A 161 -17.03 -10.36 -9.51
C ALA A 161 -17.09 -8.82 -9.51
N GLY A 162 -16.10 -8.13 -8.93
CA GLY A 162 -16.12 -6.67 -8.74
C GLY A 162 -17.17 -6.21 -7.73
N LEU A 163 -17.63 -7.10 -6.84
CA LEU A 163 -18.65 -6.79 -5.83
C LEU A 163 -18.08 -6.22 -4.53
N ILE A 164 -16.80 -6.52 -4.24
CA ILE A 164 -16.06 -6.02 -3.07
C ILE A 164 -14.64 -5.58 -3.48
N SER A 165 -13.99 -4.74 -2.68
CA SER A 165 -12.62 -4.26 -2.91
C SER A 165 -11.61 -4.87 -1.93
N SER A 166 -10.31 -4.55 -2.06
CA SER A 166 -9.30 -4.95 -1.06
C SER A 166 -9.48 -4.27 0.30
N SER A 167 -10.19 -3.15 0.34
CA SER A 167 -10.52 -2.43 1.57
C SER A 167 -11.92 -2.82 2.03
N LEU A 168 -12.02 -3.91 2.80
CA LEU A 168 -13.30 -4.46 3.25
C LEU A 168 -14.02 -3.51 4.24
N THR A 169 -15.25 -3.16 3.90
CA THR A 169 -16.24 -2.56 4.80
C THR A 169 -16.92 -3.62 5.68
N GLU A 170 -17.71 -3.19 6.67
CA GLU A 170 -18.53 -4.14 7.44
C GLU A 170 -19.62 -4.78 6.58
N ASP A 171 -20.22 -4.05 5.65
CA ASP A 171 -21.18 -4.60 4.68
C ASP A 171 -20.54 -5.67 3.78
N ASP A 172 -19.26 -5.47 3.40
CA ASP A 172 -18.51 -6.48 2.63
C ASP A 172 -18.30 -7.75 3.47
N LYS A 173 -17.98 -7.61 4.76
CA LYS A 173 -17.85 -8.76 5.67
C LYS A 173 -19.17 -9.48 5.88
N ASP A 174 -20.27 -8.75 6.04
CA ASP A 174 -21.62 -9.34 6.15
C ASP A 174 -21.96 -10.17 4.90
N LEU A 175 -21.66 -9.63 3.72
CA LEU A 175 -21.86 -10.31 2.44
C LEU A 175 -21.01 -11.58 2.33
N ILE A 176 -19.71 -11.49 2.63
CA ILE A 176 -18.78 -12.64 2.62
C ILE A 176 -19.24 -13.70 3.62
N ASN A 177 -19.62 -13.28 4.82
CA ASN A 177 -20.07 -14.18 5.89
C ASN A 177 -21.36 -14.92 5.50
N GLY A 178 -22.31 -14.24 4.84
CA GLY A 178 -23.53 -14.85 4.33
C GLY A 178 -23.26 -15.90 3.25
N TRP A 179 -22.36 -15.63 2.30
CA TRP A 179 -21.95 -16.60 1.28
C TRP A 179 -21.22 -17.80 1.88
N ALA A 180 -20.32 -17.55 2.84
CA ALA A 180 -19.63 -18.60 3.56
C ALA A 180 -20.61 -19.48 4.37
N TYR A 181 -21.65 -18.90 4.95
CA TYR A 181 -22.72 -19.66 5.62
C TYR A 181 -23.50 -20.54 4.64
N GLY A 182 -23.85 -20.02 3.46
CA GLY A 182 -24.49 -20.79 2.38
C GLY A 182 -23.63 -21.96 1.90
N ALA A 183 -22.32 -21.78 1.80
CA ALA A 183 -21.38 -22.85 1.50
C ALA A 183 -21.32 -23.91 2.61
N GLU A 184 -21.29 -23.51 3.89
CA GLU A 184 -21.30 -24.47 5.01
C GLU A 184 -22.63 -25.23 5.14
N CYS A 185 -23.74 -24.67 4.64
CA CYS A 185 -25.03 -25.38 4.48
C CYS A 185 -24.86 -26.64 3.59
N ILE A 186 -23.98 -26.63 2.59
CA ILE A 186 -23.71 -27.81 1.73
C ILE A 186 -22.99 -28.91 2.52
N ASN A 187 -22.00 -28.52 3.32
CA ASN A 187 -21.11 -29.43 4.04
C ASN A 187 -21.83 -30.10 5.21
N HIS A 188 -22.56 -29.31 6.00
CA HIS A 188 -23.10 -29.72 7.29
C HIS A 188 -24.64 -29.76 7.34
N GLY A 189 -25.32 -29.26 6.31
CA GLY A 189 -26.79 -29.17 6.22
C GLY A 189 -27.39 -28.06 7.10
N SER A 190 -27.07 -28.06 8.40
CA SER A 190 -27.59 -27.09 9.36
C SER A 190 -26.49 -26.51 10.27
N PRO A 191 -25.50 -25.79 9.69
CA PRO A 191 -24.40 -25.20 10.46
C PRO A 191 -24.93 -24.19 11.51
N SER A 192 -24.16 -23.96 12.57
CA SER A 192 -24.50 -22.93 13.56
C SER A 192 -24.23 -21.52 13.04
N GLY A 193 -23.27 -21.35 12.13
CA GLY A 193 -22.77 -20.05 11.64
C GLY A 193 -21.61 -19.47 12.45
N VAL A 194 -21.24 -20.08 13.58
CA VAL A 194 -20.19 -19.54 14.46
C VAL A 194 -18.82 -19.56 13.80
N ASP A 195 -18.50 -20.63 13.07
CA ASP A 195 -17.17 -20.84 12.52
C ASP A 195 -16.82 -19.80 11.44
N ASN A 196 -17.71 -19.61 10.44
CA ASN A 196 -17.50 -18.60 9.38
C ASN A 196 -17.53 -17.17 9.93
N THR A 197 -18.35 -16.92 10.94
CA THR A 197 -18.40 -15.61 11.61
C THR A 197 -17.05 -15.31 12.29
N VAL A 198 -16.49 -16.25 13.06
CA VAL A 198 -15.18 -16.04 13.71
C VAL A 198 -14.07 -15.84 12.67
N CYS A 199 -14.06 -16.64 11.59
CA CYS A 199 -13.08 -16.48 10.52
C CYS A 199 -13.21 -15.11 9.81
N CYS A 200 -14.43 -14.60 9.62
CA CYS A 200 -14.68 -13.36 8.90
C CYS A 200 -14.34 -12.11 9.74
N TYR A 201 -14.87 -12.00 10.96
CA TYR A 201 -14.71 -10.79 11.78
C TYR A 201 -13.46 -10.83 12.67
N GLY A 202 -13.03 -12.03 13.12
CA GLY A 202 -11.93 -12.19 14.05
C GLY A 202 -12.30 -11.91 15.51
N GLY A 203 -11.29 -11.69 16.34
CA GLY A 203 -11.46 -11.37 17.77
C GLY A 203 -12.07 -12.52 18.59
N MET A 204 -12.74 -12.16 19.68
CA MET A 204 -13.56 -13.07 20.47
C MET A 204 -15.02 -12.65 20.37
N LEU A 205 -15.90 -13.63 20.12
CA LEU A 205 -17.30 -13.42 19.77
C LEU A 205 -18.24 -14.17 20.71
N ARG A 206 -19.27 -13.46 21.18
CA ARG A 206 -20.45 -14.05 21.80
C ARG A 206 -21.45 -14.37 20.68
N PHE A 207 -21.77 -15.64 20.52
CA PHE A 207 -22.60 -16.13 19.42
C PHE A 207 -23.77 -16.97 19.91
N ALA A 208 -24.94 -16.78 19.33
CA ALA A 208 -26.07 -17.71 19.46
C ALA A 208 -26.70 -17.89 18.08
N LYS A 209 -27.12 -19.12 17.75
CA LYS A 209 -27.70 -19.43 16.45
C LYS A 209 -28.88 -18.50 16.13
N GLY A 210 -28.85 -17.88 14.96
CA GLY A 210 -29.89 -16.96 14.49
C GLY A 210 -29.81 -15.54 15.07
N LYS A 211 -28.76 -15.21 15.84
CA LYS A 211 -28.50 -13.84 16.31
C LYS A 211 -27.20 -13.33 15.69
N LEU A 212 -27.18 -12.04 15.33
CA LEU A 212 -25.95 -11.36 14.93
C LEU A 212 -24.94 -11.41 16.09
N PRO A 213 -23.63 -11.59 15.81
CA PRO A 213 -22.61 -11.63 16.85
C PRO A 213 -22.57 -10.31 17.61
N VAL A 214 -22.48 -10.38 18.94
CA VAL A 214 -22.34 -9.18 19.77
C VAL A 214 -20.86 -8.85 19.91
N LYS A 215 -20.48 -7.70 19.33
CA LYS A 215 -19.25 -6.86 19.43
C LYS A 215 -17.90 -7.54 19.74
N GLU A 216 -16.93 -7.25 18.87
CA GLU A 216 -15.50 -7.52 19.01
C GLU A 216 -14.93 -7.06 20.36
N PHE A 217 -14.18 -7.93 21.02
CA PHE A 217 -13.13 -7.53 21.96
C PHE A 217 -11.76 -7.78 21.29
N ARG A 218 -10.93 -6.75 21.20
CA ARG A 218 -9.57 -6.84 20.66
C ARG A 218 -8.52 -6.79 21.79
N SER A 219 -7.74 -7.87 21.86
CA SER A 219 -6.34 -7.96 22.34
C SER A 219 -6.08 -7.83 23.85
N PRO A 220 -4.99 -8.41 24.39
CA PRO A 220 -4.59 -9.82 24.52
C PRO A 220 -4.48 -10.24 26.02
N GLY A 221 -4.47 -11.54 26.34
CA GLY A 221 -4.22 -11.97 27.73
C GLY A 221 -4.40 -13.46 28.05
N ILE A 222 -5.11 -14.21 27.22
CA ILE A 222 -5.32 -15.65 27.41
C ILE A 222 -4.39 -16.42 26.47
N ARG A 223 -3.46 -17.22 27.01
CA ARG A 223 -2.62 -18.11 26.20
C ARG A 223 -3.30 -19.47 26.05
N LEU A 224 -3.42 -19.96 24.81
CA LEU A 224 -3.97 -21.27 24.52
C LEU A 224 -2.95 -22.15 23.77
N CYS A 225 -2.75 -23.37 24.25
CA CYS A 225 -2.07 -24.42 23.52
C CYS A 225 -3.10 -25.39 22.92
N VAL A 226 -3.21 -25.44 21.59
CA VAL A 226 -4.13 -26.35 20.91
C VAL A 226 -3.41 -27.66 20.60
N VAL A 227 -3.99 -28.77 21.04
CA VAL A 227 -3.41 -30.11 20.94
C VAL A 227 -4.30 -30.99 20.06
N PHE A 228 -3.70 -31.63 19.05
CA PHE A 228 -4.37 -32.60 18.20
C PHE A 228 -4.31 -34.00 18.82
N SER A 229 -5.47 -34.61 19.01
CA SER A 229 -5.67 -35.90 19.67
C SER A 229 -5.40 -37.10 18.77
N ASN A 230 -4.92 -36.91 17.53
CA ASN A 230 -4.72 -37.97 16.53
C ASN A 230 -5.96 -38.82 16.25
N GLN A 231 -7.17 -38.30 16.53
CA GLN A 231 -8.42 -39.01 16.27
C GLN A 231 -9.35 -38.13 15.47
N VAL A 232 -9.49 -38.46 14.19
CA VAL A 232 -10.43 -37.78 13.28
C VAL A 232 -11.81 -38.42 13.44
N ARG A 233 -12.84 -37.61 13.70
CA ARG A 233 -14.25 -38.03 13.69
C ARG A 233 -15.09 -37.07 12.87
N SER A 234 -16.15 -37.60 12.27
CA SER A 234 -17.14 -36.80 11.55
C SER A 234 -17.98 -36.00 12.54
N THR A 235 -17.87 -34.68 12.46
CA THR A 235 -18.66 -33.71 13.24
C THR A 235 -20.16 -33.94 13.01
N LYS A 236 -20.56 -34.18 11.76
CA LYS A 236 -21.95 -34.45 11.38
C LYS A 236 -22.53 -35.66 12.11
N VAL A 237 -21.82 -36.79 12.08
CA VAL A 237 -22.27 -38.04 12.71
C VAL A 237 -22.42 -37.88 14.23
N LEU A 238 -21.48 -37.17 14.87
CA LEU A 238 -21.54 -36.91 16.31
C LEU A 238 -22.68 -35.97 16.69
N ALA A 239 -22.89 -34.88 15.93
CA ALA A 239 -24.01 -33.97 16.13
C ALA A 239 -25.36 -34.68 15.93
N GLU A 240 -25.49 -35.52 14.91
CA GLU A 240 -26.69 -36.34 14.67
C GLU A 240 -26.94 -37.34 15.81
N ARG A 241 -25.89 -37.99 16.32
CA ARG A 241 -25.98 -38.89 17.49
C ARG A 241 -26.46 -38.15 18.73
N VAL A 242 -25.86 -37.01 19.07
CA VAL A 242 -26.28 -36.17 20.19
C VAL A 242 -27.72 -35.69 20.02
N GLY A 243 -28.08 -35.23 18.81
CA GLY A 243 -29.45 -34.84 18.48
C GLY A 243 -30.44 -36.01 18.58
N GLY A 244 -30.02 -37.22 18.22
CA GLY A 244 -30.78 -38.45 18.41
C GLY A 244 -31.02 -38.76 19.88
N LEU A 245 -30.00 -38.69 20.71
CA LEU A 245 -30.13 -38.90 22.16
C LEU A 245 -31.02 -37.83 22.80
N LYS A 246 -30.89 -36.56 22.39
CA LYS A 246 -31.77 -35.47 22.82
C LYS A 246 -33.24 -35.81 22.58
N ARG A 247 -33.59 -36.32 21.39
CA ARG A 247 -34.98 -36.67 21.05
C ARG A 247 -35.58 -37.73 22.00
N HIS A 248 -34.76 -38.65 22.51
CA HIS A 248 -35.20 -39.70 23.44
C HIS A 248 -35.15 -39.26 24.91
N HIS A 249 -34.25 -38.33 25.26
CA HIS A 249 -33.98 -37.90 26.63
C HIS A 249 -34.03 -36.38 26.80
N VAL A 250 -35.11 -35.77 26.31
CA VAL A 250 -35.27 -34.30 26.19
C VAL A 250 -34.93 -33.56 27.48
N LYS A 251 -35.55 -33.95 28.61
CA LYS A 251 -35.34 -33.27 29.91
C LYS A 251 -33.88 -33.28 30.37
N VAL A 252 -33.16 -34.38 30.13
CA VAL A 252 -31.75 -34.53 30.54
C VAL A 252 -30.87 -33.63 29.68
N PHE A 253 -31.05 -33.70 28.36
CA PHE A 253 -30.23 -32.91 27.44
C PHE A 253 -30.52 -31.41 27.52
N ASP A 254 -31.79 -31.01 27.73
CA ASP A 254 -32.11 -29.61 27.94
C ASP A 254 -31.46 -29.08 29.22
N ALA A 255 -31.48 -29.85 30.32
CA ALA A 255 -30.77 -29.47 31.55
C ALA A 255 -29.25 -29.34 31.34
N ILE A 256 -28.62 -30.27 30.61
CA ILE A 256 -27.19 -30.19 30.25
C ILE A 256 -26.92 -28.95 29.40
N PHE A 257 -27.75 -28.66 28.40
CA PHE A 257 -27.56 -27.50 27.53
C PHE A 257 -27.82 -26.17 28.24
N GLU A 258 -28.72 -26.11 29.22
CA GLU A 258 -28.84 -24.93 30.10
C GLU A 258 -27.61 -24.77 31.00
N ALA A 259 -27.05 -25.85 31.53
CA ALA A 259 -25.80 -25.78 32.29
C ALA A 259 -24.67 -25.24 31.41
N MET A 260 -24.51 -25.74 30.18
CA MET A 260 -23.52 -25.23 29.22
C MET A 260 -23.76 -23.77 28.84
N HIS A 261 -25.01 -23.35 28.72
CA HIS A 261 -25.37 -21.95 28.48
C HIS A 261 -24.93 -21.06 29.65
N THR A 262 -25.16 -21.52 30.87
CA THR A 262 -24.77 -20.80 32.10
C THR A 262 -23.25 -20.71 32.20
N VAL A 263 -22.53 -21.80 31.93
CA VAL A 263 -21.06 -21.80 31.86
C VAL A 263 -20.55 -20.81 30.81
N ALA A 264 -21.19 -20.74 29.64
CA ALA A 264 -20.82 -19.75 28.62
C ALA A 264 -21.15 -18.31 29.04
N LEU A 265 -22.20 -18.07 29.82
CA LEU A 265 -22.50 -16.74 30.36
C LEU A 265 -21.44 -16.32 31.40
N GLU A 266 -21.21 -17.14 32.42
CA GLU A 266 -20.23 -16.85 33.47
C GLU A 266 -18.81 -16.75 32.91
N GLY A 267 -18.44 -17.66 32.00
CA GLY A 267 -17.14 -17.61 31.32
C GLY A 267 -16.97 -16.30 30.54
N SER A 268 -18.06 -15.76 30.00
CA SER A 268 -18.02 -14.47 29.33
C SER A 268 -17.72 -13.32 30.27
N ASP A 269 -18.31 -13.33 31.47
CA ASP A 269 -18.10 -12.30 32.49
C ASP A 269 -16.68 -12.36 33.05
N PHE A 270 -16.13 -13.56 33.26
CA PHE A 270 -14.74 -13.72 33.69
C PHE A 270 -13.74 -13.30 32.62
N ILE A 271 -13.99 -13.60 31.35
CA ILE A 271 -13.13 -13.12 30.26
C ILE A 271 -13.17 -11.59 30.19
N ASP A 272 -14.34 -10.96 30.35
CA ASP A 272 -14.42 -9.49 30.42
C ASP A 272 -13.59 -8.91 31.58
N GLY A 273 -13.51 -9.63 32.72
CA GLY A 273 -12.64 -9.28 33.84
C GLY A 273 -11.16 -9.36 33.48
N VAL A 274 -10.71 -10.50 32.95
CA VAL A 274 -9.31 -10.73 32.53
C VAL A 274 -8.89 -9.75 31.42
N LEU A 275 -9.82 -9.35 30.55
CA LEU A 275 -9.55 -8.35 29.50
C LEU A 275 -9.37 -6.93 30.06
N LYS A 276 -10.01 -6.59 31.18
CA LYS A 276 -9.82 -5.30 31.85
C LYS A 276 -8.49 -5.24 32.59
N ASP A 277 -8.07 -6.36 33.17
CA ASP A 277 -6.81 -6.50 33.88
C ASP A 277 -6.22 -7.90 33.64
N PRO A 278 -5.22 -8.04 32.75
CA PRO A 278 -4.56 -9.31 32.48
C PRO A 278 -3.84 -9.93 33.69
N SER A 279 -3.62 -9.16 34.76
CA SER A 279 -3.04 -9.64 36.02
C SER A 279 -4.09 -10.16 37.01
N ASP A 280 -5.37 -10.13 36.67
CA ASP A 280 -6.47 -10.65 37.48
C ASP A 280 -6.49 -12.18 37.49
N LEU A 281 -5.59 -12.74 38.32
CA LEU A 281 -5.49 -14.18 38.54
C LEU A 281 -6.76 -14.76 39.18
N VAL A 282 -7.58 -13.96 39.87
CA VAL A 282 -8.81 -14.46 40.49
C VAL A 282 -9.83 -14.83 39.40
N ASN A 283 -10.12 -13.91 38.48
CA ASN A 283 -11.01 -14.19 37.36
C ASN A 283 -10.40 -15.24 36.41
N PHE A 284 -9.08 -15.26 36.23
CA PHE A 284 -8.42 -16.30 35.43
C PHE A 284 -8.60 -17.71 36.02
N ARG A 285 -8.44 -17.87 37.34
CA ARG A 285 -8.63 -19.17 38.02
C ARG A 285 -10.09 -19.64 37.98
N ARG A 286 -11.05 -18.70 38.05
CA ARG A 286 -12.47 -19.00 37.80
C ARG A 286 -12.74 -19.45 36.37
N LEU A 287 -12.06 -18.85 35.40
CA LEU A 287 -12.14 -19.26 34.00
C LEU A 287 -11.62 -20.69 33.80
N GLU A 288 -10.52 -21.05 34.47
CA GLU A 288 -9.96 -22.40 34.48
C GLU A 288 -10.94 -23.45 35.07
N GLU A 289 -11.58 -23.16 36.20
CA GLU A 289 -12.61 -24.02 36.78
C GLU A 289 -13.76 -24.28 35.79
N LEU A 290 -14.20 -23.26 35.06
CA LEU A 290 -15.24 -23.39 34.03
C LEU A 290 -14.80 -24.24 32.84
N VAL A 291 -13.51 -24.24 32.48
CA VAL A 291 -12.95 -25.10 31.42
C VAL A 291 -13.18 -26.57 31.78
N ASP A 292 -12.87 -26.97 33.01
CA ASP A 292 -13.06 -28.35 33.48
C ASP A 292 -14.53 -28.73 33.60
N ILE A 293 -15.36 -27.83 34.15
CA ILE A 293 -16.81 -28.05 34.24
C ILE A 293 -17.39 -28.28 32.84
N ASN A 294 -17.02 -27.45 31.86
CA ASN A 294 -17.49 -27.62 30.49
C ASN A 294 -17.00 -28.94 29.88
N GLN A 295 -15.76 -29.36 30.16
CA GLN A 295 -15.24 -30.65 29.70
C GLN A 295 -16.00 -31.83 30.30
N ALA A 296 -16.38 -31.77 31.58
CA ALA A 296 -17.21 -32.79 32.23
C ALA A 296 -18.61 -32.88 31.58
N LEU A 297 -19.23 -31.74 31.26
CA LEU A 297 -20.50 -31.70 30.52
C LEU A 297 -20.34 -32.33 29.13
N LEU A 298 -19.26 -32.02 28.41
CA LEU A 298 -18.96 -32.64 27.11
C LEU A 298 -18.74 -34.17 27.20
N LYS A 299 -18.09 -34.65 28.27
CA LYS A 299 -17.99 -36.10 28.53
C LYS A 299 -19.36 -36.74 28.73
N SER A 300 -20.28 -36.07 29.44
CA SER A 300 -21.66 -36.56 29.65
C SER A 300 -22.46 -36.69 28.35
N LEU A 301 -22.14 -35.87 27.33
CA LEU A 301 -22.72 -35.96 25.99
C LEU A 301 -22.09 -37.08 25.14
N THR A 302 -21.14 -37.85 25.68
CA THR A 302 -20.40 -38.94 25.00
C THR A 302 -19.57 -38.49 23.80
N VAL A 303 -19.15 -37.21 23.78
CA VAL A 303 -18.36 -36.63 22.67
C VAL A 303 -16.84 -36.63 22.90
N SER A 304 -16.37 -36.91 24.13
CA SER A 304 -14.93 -37.10 24.42
C SER A 304 -14.40 -38.44 23.91
N THR A 305 -13.08 -38.57 23.83
CA THR A 305 -12.36 -39.78 23.39
C THR A 305 -11.22 -40.10 24.35
N LYS A 306 -10.71 -41.33 24.31
CA LYS A 306 -9.56 -41.75 25.13
C LYS A 306 -8.33 -40.84 24.97
N ASN A 307 -8.07 -40.37 23.74
CA ASN A 307 -6.92 -39.50 23.48
C ASN A 307 -7.17 -38.08 24.01
N LEU A 308 -8.40 -37.56 23.87
CA LEU A 308 -8.77 -36.27 24.47
C LEU A 308 -8.72 -36.33 26.00
N ASP A 309 -9.23 -37.42 26.58
CA ASP A 309 -9.18 -37.65 28.02
C ASP A 309 -7.72 -37.74 28.49
N LYS A 310 -6.85 -38.41 27.73
CA LYS A 310 -5.41 -38.48 28.03
C LYS A 310 -4.74 -37.10 27.95
N ILE A 311 -5.07 -36.26 26.95
CA ILE A 311 -4.57 -34.88 26.86
C ILE A 311 -5.00 -34.07 28.08
N CYS A 312 -6.27 -34.19 28.50
CA CYS A 312 -6.77 -33.49 29.69
C CYS A 312 -6.03 -33.96 30.95
N SER A 313 -5.78 -35.26 31.11
CA SER A 313 -5.01 -35.80 32.25
C SER A 313 -3.55 -35.39 32.24
N ILE A 314 -2.92 -35.22 31.06
CA ILE A 314 -1.56 -34.68 30.96
C ILE A 314 -1.57 -33.21 31.39
N ALA A 315 -2.50 -32.39 30.90
CA ALA A 315 -2.61 -30.99 31.32
C ALA A 315 -2.79 -30.87 32.84
N GLU A 316 -3.70 -31.67 33.42
CA GLU A 316 -3.97 -31.71 34.87
C GLU A 316 -2.73 -32.08 35.68
N ALA A 317 -1.92 -33.04 35.21
CA ALA A 317 -0.68 -33.44 35.89
C ALA A 317 0.37 -32.33 35.98
N HIS A 318 0.30 -31.34 35.08
CA HIS A 318 1.14 -30.14 35.07
C HIS A 318 0.45 -28.90 35.66
N GLY A 319 -0.76 -29.06 36.23
CA GLY A 319 -1.53 -27.96 36.82
C GLY A 319 -2.20 -27.04 35.80
N PHE A 320 -2.47 -27.52 34.59
CA PHE A 320 -3.21 -26.80 33.56
C PHE A 320 -4.60 -27.39 33.32
N HIS A 321 -5.49 -26.56 32.78
CA HIS A 321 -6.88 -26.92 32.51
C HIS A 321 -7.11 -27.07 31.01
N ALA A 322 -7.87 -28.09 30.61
CA ALA A 322 -7.99 -28.46 29.20
C ALA A 322 -9.37 -29.01 28.85
N LYS A 323 -9.80 -28.75 27.62
CA LYS A 323 -11.05 -29.28 27.10
C LYS A 323 -11.06 -29.46 25.59
N LEU A 324 -12.02 -30.25 25.14
CA LEU A 324 -12.36 -30.39 23.72
C LEU A 324 -12.76 -29.03 23.12
N THR A 325 -12.35 -28.76 21.87
CA THR A 325 -12.85 -27.64 21.05
C THR A 325 -13.32 -28.14 19.69
N GLY A 326 -14.41 -27.54 19.19
CA GLY A 326 -15.06 -27.92 17.94
C GLY A 326 -16.44 -28.53 18.15
N ALA A 327 -17.37 -28.16 17.26
CA ALA A 327 -18.80 -28.46 17.39
C ALA A 327 -19.18 -29.96 17.18
N GLY A 328 -18.22 -30.87 17.04
CA GLY A 328 -18.50 -32.28 16.80
C GLY A 328 -17.35 -33.22 17.09
N GLY A 329 -16.77 -33.14 18.30
CA GLY A 329 -15.78 -34.10 18.83
C GLY A 329 -14.53 -34.35 17.96
N GLY A 330 -14.24 -33.42 17.05
CA GLY A 330 -13.27 -33.59 15.98
C GLY A 330 -11.85 -33.25 16.45
N GLY A 331 -11.30 -34.07 17.33
CA GLY A 331 -9.86 -34.30 17.37
C GLY A 331 -8.94 -33.25 17.99
N CYS A 332 -9.41 -32.09 18.47
CA CYS A 332 -8.55 -31.12 19.16
C CYS A 332 -9.04 -30.80 20.57
N ALA A 333 -8.09 -30.65 21.49
CA ALA A 333 -8.29 -29.99 22.77
C ALA A 333 -7.57 -28.64 22.75
N PHE A 334 -8.03 -27.68 23.54
CA PHE A 334 -7.16 -26.57 23.97
C PHE A 334 -6.80 -26.75 25.43
N VAL A 335 -5.61 -26.28 25.78
CA VAL A 335 -5.12 -26.12 27.14
C VAL A 335 -4.96 -24.64 27.40
N ILE A 336 -5.59 -24.13 28.45
CA ILE A 336 -5.44 -22.74 28.86
C ILE A 336 -4.19 -22.59 29.73
N ILE A 337 -3.32 -21.65 29.39
CA ILE A 337 -2.06 -21.41 30.09
C ILE A 337 -2.18 -20.11 30.89
N PRO A 338 -2.04 -20.16 32.22
CA PRO A 338 -2.06 -18.99 33.09
C PRO A 338 -1.00 -17.95 32.75
N PRO A 339 -1.27 -16.66 32.99
CA PRO A 339 -0.27 -15.61 32.79
C PRO A 339 0.90 -15.71 33.79
N ASP A 340 0.70 -16.37 34.94
CA ASP A 340 1.71 -16.64 35.97
C ASP A 340 2.34 -18.05 35.85
N ALA A 341 2.07 -18.79 34.77
CA ALA A 341 2.61 -20.13 34.57
C ALA A 341 4.15 -20.10 34.48
N ASN A 342 4.80 -21.05 35.16
CA ASN A 342 6.24 -21.24 35.05
C ASN A 342 6.56 -21.86 33.67
N GLU A 343 7.34 -21.16 32.84
CA GLU A 343 7.68 -21.62 31.48
C GLU A 343 8.39 -22.99 31.48
N ILE A 344 9.12 -23.35 32.53
CA ILE A 344 9.72 -24.70 32.64
C ILE A 344 8.62 -25.77 32.74
N VAL A 345 7.54 -25.50 33.46
CA VAL A 345 6.39 -26.41 33.57
C VAL A 345 5.65 -26.49 32.23
N VAL A 346 5.50 -25.37 31.52
CA VAL A 346 4.91 -25.33 30.17
C VAL A 346 5.73 -26.19 29.19
N GLU A 347 7.06 -26.08 29.21
CA GLU A 347 7.94 -26.88 28.34
C GLU A 347 7.92 -28.37 28.71
N ASN A 348 7.88 -28.71 30.00
CA ASN A 348 7.73 -30.10 30.44
C ASN A 348 6.40 -30.72 29.99
N PHE A 349 5.31 -29.95 30.09
CA PHE A 349 4.00 -30.34 29.59
C PHE A 349 4.03 -30.64 28.07
N LYS A 350 4.65 -29.76 27.28
CA LYS A 350 4.83 -29.95 25.83
C LYS A 350 5.67 -31.18 25.50
N ALA A 351 6.79 -31.39 26.21
CA ALA A 351 7.63 -32.55 26.02
C ALA A 351 6.88 -33.86 26.33
N GLU A 352 5.97 -33.85 27.31
CA GLU A 352 5.12 -35.01 27.60
C GLU A 352 4.09 -35.24 26.48
N LEU A 353 3.45 -34.19 25.95
CA LEU A 353 2.58 -34.31 24.77
C LEU A 353 3.31 -34.94 23.58
N GLU A 354 4.54 -34.50 23.30
CA GLU A 354 5.41 -35.07 22.26
C GLU A 354 5.71 -36.55 22.50
N CYS A 355 6.01 -36.94 23.75
CA CYS A 355 6.27 -38.33 24.13
C CYS A 355 5.05 -39.24 23.88
N PHE A 356 3.82 -38.73 24.06
CA PHE A 356 2.58 -39.43 23.71
C PHE A 356 2.18 -39.25 22.23
N GLY A 357 2.99 -38.55 21.45
CA GLY A 357 2.80 -38.32 20.02
C GLY A 357 1.65 -37.38 19.69
N PHE A 358 1.22 -36.50 20.60
CA PHE A 358 0.16 -35.52 20.36
C PHE A 358 0.74 -34.22 19.79
N PRO A 359 0.49 -33.89 18.50
CA PRO A 359 0.95 -32.63 17.93
C PRO A 359 0.25 -31.45 18.61
N PHE A 360 0.98 -30.36 18.86
CA PHE A 360 0.41 -29.16 19.45
C PHE A 360 0.90 -27.89 18.77
N ARG A 361 0.15 -26.80 18.95
CA ARG A 361 0.46 -25.45 18.43
C ARG A 361 0.01 -24.42 19.45
N GLU A 362 0.90 -23.47 19.75
CA GLU A 362 0.54 -22.18 20.31
C GLU A 362 0.42 -21.16 19.19
N ALA A 363 -0.61 -20.33 19.25
CA ALA A 363 -0.80 -19.19 18.36
C ALA A 363 -1.57 -18.09 19.08
N ASP A 364 -1.51 -16.88 18.53
CA ASP A 364 -2.25 -15.74 19.06
C ASP A 364 -3.76 -16.01 19.04
N VAL A 365 -4.43 -15.60 20.10
CA VAL A 365 -5.90 -15.64 20.22
C VAL A 365 -6.50 -14.25 20.05
N GLY A 366 -7.72 -14.19 19.54
CA GLY A 366 -8.41 -12.92 19.27
C GLY A 366 -7.76 -12.12 18.15
N VAL A 367 -7.09 -12.80 17.22
CA VAL A 367 -6.45 -12.18 16.05
C VAL A 367 -7.46 -11.54 15.11
N ARG A 368 -6.98 -10.70 14.19
CA ARG A 368 -7.82 -10.10 13.14
C ARG A 368 -8.48 -11.18 12.29
N GLY A 369 -9.71 -10.89 11.84
CA GLY A 369 -10.47 -11.74 10.92
C GLY A 369 -9.92 -11.73 9.50
N LEU A 370 -10.80 -11.83 8.52
CA LEU A 370 -10.44 -11.80 7.12
C LEU A 370 -9.68 -10.50 6.77
N THR A 371 -8.52 -10.66 6.14
CA THR A 371 -7.73 -9.58 5.55
C THR A 371 -7.53 -9.84 4.07
N VAL A 372 -7.57 -8.77 3.27
CA VAL A 372 -7.32 -8.80 1.84
C VAL A 372 -6.15 -7.87 1.53
N GLN A 373 -5.16 -8.38 0.83
CA GLN A 373 -4.03 -7.62 0.33
C GLN A 373 -3.97 -7.78 -1.17
N ARG A 374 -3.88 -6.69 -1.93
CA ARG A 374 -3.56 -6.78 -3.35
C ARG A 374 -2.10 -7.24 -3.46
N LEU A 375 -1.87 -8.42 -4.03
CA LEU A 375 -0.53 -8.89 -4.36
C LEU A 375 -0.08 -8.11 -5.58
N SER A 376 0.56 -6.97 -5.33
CA SER A 376 0.98 -6.08 -6.40
C SER A 376 1.96 -6.81 -7.33
N GLY A 377 1.53 -7.08 -8.57
CA GLY A 377 2.35 -6.54 -9.65
C GLY A 377 2.48 -5.03 -9.38
N LYS A 378 3.71 -4.50 -9.38
CA LYS A 378 4.00 -3.07 -9.18
C LYS A 378 2.92 -2.22 -9.87
N LEU A 379 2.20 -1.37 -9.10
CA LEU A 379 1.10 -0.56 -9.65
C LEU A 379 1.66 0.44 -10.68
N GLU A 380 0.90 0.67 -11.74
CA GLU A 380 1.24 1.71 -12.73
C GLU A 380 0.85 3.07 -12.17
N VAL A 381 1.78 4.02 -12.23
CA VAL A 381 1.65 5.35 -11.62
C VAL A 381 1.59 6.39 -12.72
N VAL A 382 0.51 7.16 -12.73
CA VAL A 382 0.26 8.21 -13.71
C VAL A 382 0.30 9.59 -13.06
N VAL A 383 0.45 10.62 -13.89
CA VAL A 383 0.36 12.02 -13.49
C VAL A 383 -0.99 12.57 -13.94
N THR A 384 -1.79 13.08 -13.00
CA THR A 384 -3.13 13.62 -13.29
C THR A 384 -3.25 15.13 -13.09
N GLY A 385 -2.22 15.77 -12.54
CA GLY A 385 -2.18 17.22 -12.39
C GLY A 385 -0.76 17.75 -12.19
N VAL A 386 -0.52 18.98 -12.65
CA VAL A 386 0.76 19.68 -12.50
C VAL A 386 0.52 21.15 -12.18
N GLY A 387 1.44 21.77 -11.42
CA GLY A 387 1.38 23.19 -11.07
C GLY A 387 2.77 23.76 -10.80
N VAL A 388 2.98 25.05 -11.12
CA VAL A 388 4.31 25.69 -11.02
C VAL A 388 4.26 27.16 -10.62
N ILE A 389 5.27 27.56 -9.85
CA ILE A 389 5.65 28.94 -9.56
C ILE A 389 7.14 29.08 -9.90
N THR A 390 7.48 29.88 -10.92
CA THR A 390 8.87 29.98 -11.40
C THR A 390 9.28 31.43 -11.66
N PRO A 391 10.57 31.70 -11.88
CA PRO A 391 11.04 33.00 -12.34
C PRO A 391 10.47 33.43 -13.70
N LEU A 392 9.93 32.50 -14.50
CA LEU A 392 9.23 32.82 -15.74
C LEU A 392 7.77 33.26 -15.48
N GLY A 393 7.21 32.94 -14.33
CA GLY A 393 5.87 33.34 -13.91
C GLY A 393 5.12 32.25 -13.15
N LYS A 394 3.91 32.60 -12.74
CA LYS A 394 2.93 31.72 -12.09
C LYS A 394 2.12 30.98 -13.15
N GLY A 395 1.99 29.67 -13.02
CA GLY A 395 1.12 28.83 -13.85
C GLY A 395 1.84 28.11 -15.00
N VAL A 396 1.44 26.86 -15.23
CA VAL A 396 2.04 25.95 -16.22
C VAL A 396 1.98 26.50 -17.65
N PRO A 397 0.88 27.10 -18.14
CA PRO A 397 0.83 27.65 -19.50
C PRO A 397 1.82 28.81 -19.72
N ILE A 398 2.00 29.68 -18.72
CA ILE A 398 2.93 30.82 -18.79
C ILE A 398 4.37 30.32 -18.74
N PHE A 399 4.66 29.41 -17.80
CA PHE A 399 5.96 28.78 -17.66
C PHE A 399 6.39 28.09 -18.97
N TRP A 400 5.55 27.20 -19.50
CA TRP A 400 5.88 26.43 -20.70
C TRP A 400 6.13 27.32 -21.92
N LYS A 401 5.23 28.29 -22.17
CA LYS A 401 5.34 29.23 -23.28
C LYS A 401 6.65 30.03 -23.25
N LYS A 402 7.02 30.55 -22.08
CA LYS A 402 8.26 31.34 -21.93
C LYS A 402 9.50 30.46 -21.99
N LEU A 403 9.44 29.24 -21.46
CA LEU A 403 10.54 28.28 -21.48
C LEU A 403 10.91 27.89 -22.91
N ILE A 404 9.94 27.43 -23.70
CA ILE A 404 10.19 27.07 -25.12
C ILE A 404 10.53 28.29 -25.97
N GLY A 405 10.10 29.49 -25.56
CA GLY A 405 10.48 30.75 -26.18
C GLY A 405 11.87 31.25 -25.81
N GLY A 406 12.66 30.49 -25.03
CA GLY A 406 14.04 30.85 -24.67
C GLY A 406 14.15 32.06 -23.74
N THR A 407 13.11 32.38 -22.97
CA THR A 407 13.13 33.53 -22.05
C THR A 407 13.95 33.20 -20.79
N SER A 408 14.77 34.15 -20.32
CA SER A 408 15.43 34.05 -19.01
C SER A 408 14.67 34.85 -17.95
N GLY A 409 14.47 34.24 -16.78
CA GLY A 409 13.95 34.88 -15.56
C GLY A 409 15.04 35.46 -14.65
N THR A 410 16.30 35.46 -15.10
CA THR A 410 17.42 36.02 -14.32
C THR A 410 17.43 37.54 -14.39
N VAL A 411 17.52 38.17 -13.22
CA VAL A 411 17.52 39.63 -13.05
C VAL A 411 18.67 40.08 -12.14
N SER A 412 19.00 41.37 -12.18
CA SER A 412 19.85 41.98 -11.15
C SER A 412 19.13 41.92 -9.80
N TRP A 413 19.82 41.47 -8.76
CA TRP A 413 19.24 41.24 -7.43
C TRP A 413 19.63 42.31 -6.41
N ILE A 414 20.88 42.77 -6.43
CA ILE A 414 21.43 43.68 -5.43
C ILE A 414 22.24 44.82 -6.05
N ASP A 415 22.25 45.95 -5.36
CA ASP A 415 22.96 47.18 -5.74
C ASP A 415 24.49 46.99 -5.78
N GLU A 416 25.18 47.79 -6.60
CA GLU A 416 26.64 47.80 -6.76
C GLU A 416 27.41 48.04 -5.44
N SER A 417 26.80 48.73 -4.48
CA SER A 417 27.41 49.07 -3.18
C SER A 417 27.62 47.89 -2.22
N ASP A 418 27.00 46.73 -2.45
CA ASP A 418 27.24 45.53 -1.63
C ASP A 418 28.56 44.81 -2.01
N SER A 419 29.11 44.04 -1.07
CA SER A 419 30.39 43.32 -1.19
C SER A 419 30.26 41.87 -1.69
N ILE A 420 29.03 41.38 -1.84
CA ILE A 420 28.75 40.02 -2.32
C ILE A 420 29.15 39.92 -3.81
N PRO A 421 30.00 38.93 -4.21
CA PRO A 421 30.47 38.82 -5.59
C PRO A 421 29.37 38.57 -6.64
N CYS A 422 28.40 37.72 -6.32
CA CYS A 422 27.26 37.44 -7.21
C CYS A 422 26.17 38.48 -7.01
N ARG A 423 25.72 39.13 -8.10
CA ARG A 423 24.74 40.21 -8.07
C ARG A 423 23.45 39.91 -8.85
N VAL A 424 23.30 38.68 -9.34
CA VAL A 424 22.18 38.24 -10.17
C VAL A 424 21.44 37.08 -9.51
N ALA A 425 20.13 37.00 -9.72
CA ALA A 425 19.30 35.90 -9.24
C ALA A 425 18.07 35.72 -10.14
N ALA A 426 17.51 34.51 -10.19
CA ALA A 426 16.27 34.22 -10.91
C ALA A 426 15.08 34.31 -9.95
N ARG A 427 14.34 35.41 -10.00
CA ARG A 427 13.29 35.73 -9.02
C ARG A 427 11.90 35.48 -9.55
N VAL A 428 11.03 34.93 -8.71
CA VAL A 428 9.60 34.81 -9.02
C VAL A 428 8.99 36.22 -9.07
N PRO A 429 8.28 36.60 -10.15
CA PRO A 429 7.52 37.84 -10.20
C PRO A 429 6.49 37.90 -9.08
N ARG A 430 6.39 39.04 -8.37
CA ARG A 430 5.63 39.12 -7.12
C ARG A 430 4.17 39.55 -7.27
N ASP A 431 3.82 40.15 -8.40
CA ASP A 431 2.53 40.83 -8.60
C ASP A 431 1.33 39.87 -8.50
N ASP A 432 1.50 38.61 -8.88
CA ASP A 432 0.43 37.58 -8.91
C ASP A 432 0.46 36.58 -7.76
N LEU A 433 1.26 36.87 -6.72
CA LEU A 433 1.38 36.02 -5.53
C LEU A 433 0.42 36.48 -4.41
N PRO A 434 -0.02 35.55 -3.53
CA PRO A 434 -0.75 35.92 -2.33
C PRO A 434 0.02 36.95 -1.49
N LYS A 435 -0.72 37.74 -0.72
CA LYS A 435 -0.13 38.68 0.24
C LYS A 435 0.70 37.90 1.27
N PRO A 436 1.83 38.46 1.75
CA PRO A 436 2.66 37.82 2.77
C PRO A 436 1.86 37.38 4.02
N ASP A 437 2.05 36.14 4.45
CA ASP A 437 1.44 35.54 5.62
C ASP A 437 2.49 35.33 6.72
N ARG A 438 2.23 35.81 7.94
CA ARG A 438 3.16 35.69 9.07
C ARG A 438 3.33 34.26 9.58
N GLY A 439 2.40 33.36 9.26
CA GLY A 439 2.44 31.95 9.62
C GLY A 439 3.07 31.05 8.55
N LYS A 440 3.51 31.59 7.40
CA LYS A 440 4.06 30.81 6.28
C LYS A 440 5.34 31.44 5.74
N THR A 441 6.34 30.63 5.41
CA THR A 441 7.51 31.14 4.67
C THR A 441 7.13 31.48 3.24
N LEU A 442 8.02 32.17 2.52
CA LEU A 442 7.79 32.43 1.10
C LEU A 442 7.80 31.13 0.28
N ALA A 443 8.66 30.18 0.62
CA ALA A 443 8.68 28.86 0.00
C ALA A 443 7.36 28.10 0.23
N THR A 444 6.80 28.15 1.45
CA THR A 444 5.46 27.58 1.72
C THR A 444 4.38 28.21 0.86
N GLN A 445 4.40 29.53 0.67
CA GLN A 445 3.43 30.22 -0.18
C GLN A 445 3.55 29.81 -1.65
N PHE A 446 4.78 29.67 -2.17
CA PHE A 446 5.01 29.11 -3.51
C PHE A 446 4.45 27.69 -3.64
N GLY A 447 4.77 26.83 -2.66
CA GLY A 447 4.31 25.44 -2.64
C GLY A 447 2.79 25.32 -2.63
N LEU A 448 2.09 26.11 -1.81
CA LEU A 448 0.63 26.14 -1.77
C LEU A 448 0.02 26.61 -3.09
N CYS A 449 0.57 27.66 -3.71
CA CYS A 449 0.06 28.15 -5.00
C CYS A 449 0.24 27.12 -6.11
N ALA A 450 1.40 26.46 -6.18
CA ALA A 450 1.65 25.39 -7.15
C ALA A 450 0.77 24.16 -6.87
N ALA A 451 0.55 23.82 -5.59
CA ALA A 451 -0.32 22.71 -5.20
C ALA A 451 -1.78 22.97 -5.59
N GLU A 452 -2.28 24.19 -5.36
CA GLU A 452 -3.63 24.58 -5.74
C GLU A 452 -3.86 24.39 -7.25
N GLU A 453 -2.93 24.86 -8.09
CA GLU A 453 -2.99 24.64 -9.54
C GLU A 453 -3.04 23.14 -9.89
N ALA A 454 -2.11 22.34 -9.35
CA ALA A 454 -2.02 20.91 -9.64
C ALA A 454 -3.27 20.13 -9.18
N ILE A 455 -3.81 20.46 -8.00
CA ILE A 455 -5.00 19.84 -7.40
C ILE A 455 -6.26 20.16 -8.20
N ILE A 456 -6.38 21.39 -8.70
CA ILE A 456 -7.49 21.80 -9.57
C ILE A 456 -7.44 21.02 -10.88
N VAL A 457 -6.28 20.93 -11.53
CA VAL A 457 -6.10 20.15 -12.77
C VAL A 457 -6.44 18.68 -12.54
N ALA A 458 -5.94 18.09 -11.46
CA ALA A 458 -6.23 16.69 -11.10
C ALA A 458 -7.67 16.45 -10.65
N ARG A 459 -8.45 17.50 -10.37
CA ARG A 459 -9.83 17.42 -9.85
C ARG A 459 -9.95 16.63 -8.54
N LEU A 460 -9.00 16.79 -7.60
CA LEU A 460 -9.04 16.07 -6.32
C LEU A 460 -10.12 16.58 -5.33
N ASN A 461 -10.85 17.63 -5.69
CA ASN A 461 -12.03 18.08 -4.94
C ASN A 461 -13.29 17.22 -5.23
N ASP A 462 -13.18 16.24 -6.12
CA ASP A 462 -14.26 15.28 -6.44
C ASP A 462 -14.62 14.43 -5.21
N GLN A 463 -15.92 14.24 -4.96
CA GLN A 463 -16.43 13.46 -3.82
C GLN A 463 -16.05 11.97 -3.90
N ARG A 464 -15.69 11.47 -5.09
CA ARG A 464 -15.21 10.09 -5.29
C ARG A 464 -13.78 9.87 -4.77
N VAL A 465 -13.04 10.94 -4.48
CA VAL A 465 -11.67 10.86 -3.93
C VAL A 465 -11.73 10.73 -2.42
N ASP A 466 -11.28 9.60 -1.88
CA ASP A 466 -11.13 9.44 -0.43
C ASP A 466 -9.87 10.17 0.05
N LYS A 467 -10.06 11.31 0.71
CA LYS A 467 -8.96 12.13 1.25
C LYS A 467 -8.07 11.37 2.25
N ARG A 468 -8.51 10.25 2.82
CA ARG A 468 -7.69 9.37 3.68
C ARG A 468 -6.60 8.65 2.92
N ASN A 469 -6.78 8.43 1.63
CA ASN A 469 -5.81 7.77 0.74
C ASN A 469 -5.05 8.76 -0.15
N VAL A 470 -5.23 10.07 0.05
CA VAL A 470 -4.44 11.12 -0.59
C VAL A 470 -3.32 11.51 0.35
N GLY A 471 -2.07 11.23 -0.03
CA GLY A 471 -0.88 11.69 0.68
C GLY A 471 -0.28 12.95 0.09
N VAL A 472 0.70 13.50 0.80
CA VAL A 472 1.44 14.71 0.45
C VAL A 472 2.93 14.45 0.69
N SER A 473 3.76 14.73 -0.31
CA SER A 473 5.23 14.67 -0.18
C SER A 473 5.82 15.97 -0.67
N PHE A 474 6.59 16.69 0.17
CA PHE A 474 7.30 17.90 -0.28
C PHE A 474 8.79 17.86 -0.03
N GLY A 475 9.58 18.18 -1.06
CA GLY A 475 11.01 18.43 -0.95
C GLY A 475 11.33 19.90 -0.63
N THR A 476 12.42 20.14 0.10
CA THR A 476 13.10 21.44 0.21
C THR A 476 14.60 21.19 0.37
N GLY A 477 15.45 22.09 -0.13
CA GLY A 477 16.89 21.94 -0.02
C GLY A 477 17.41 22.38 1.36
N MET A 478 16.77 23.38 1.96
CA MET A 478 17.15 23.94 3.26
C MET A 478 16.05 24.82 3.86
N SER A 479 16.10 25.05 5.17
CA SER A 479 15.23 26.02 5.83
C SER A 479 15.46 27.45 5.31
N ASP A 480 14.41 28.28 5.35
CA ASP A 480 14.47 29.69 4.94
C ASP A 480 15.40 30.50 5.86
N LEU A 481 16.61 30.79 5.38
CA LEU A 481 17.63 31.51 6.14
C LEU A 481 17.21 32.94 6.48
N SER A 482 16.34 33.57 5.68
CA SER A 482 15.87 34.93 5.95
C SER A 482 15.00 35.01 7.20
N VAL A 483 14.22 33.95 7.47
CA VAL A 483 13.41 33.81 8.69
C VAL A 483 14.31 33.63 9.92
N ILE A 484 15.38 32.83 9.78
CA ILE A 484 16.35 32.60 10.86
C ILE A 484 17.10 33.90 11.19
N GLU A 485 17.57 34.62 10.17
CA GLU A 485 18.24 35.91 10.32
C GLU A 485 17.33 36.95 11.03
N ALA A 486 16.10 37.12 10.54
CA ALA A 486 15.14 38.05 11.13
C ALA A 486 14.79 37.69 12.59
N CYS A 487 14.66 36.41 12.90
CA CYS A 487 14.43 35.94 14.27
C CYS A 487 15.62 36.26 15.18
N PHE A 488 16.85 36.02 14.69
CA PHE A 488 18.06 36.29 15.44
C PHE A 488 18.24 37.79 15.75
N ASP A 489 17.96 38.66 14.79
CA ASP A 489 18.01 40.11 15.00
C ASP A 489 16.95 40.57 15.99
N ALA A 490 15.73 40.05 15.89
CA ALA A 490 14.69 40.32 16.88
C ALA A 490 15.08 39.83 18.28
N PHE A 491 15.72 38.66 18.38
CA PHE A 491 16.22 38.11 19.65
C PHE A 491 17.35 38.96 20.26
N LYS A 492 18.28 39.50 19.46
CA LYS A 492 19.34 40.39 19.98
C LYS A 492 18.77 41.59 20.72
N VAL A 493 17.73 42.20 20.16
CA VAL A 493 17.11 43.43 20.68
C VAL A 493 16.10 43.13 21.79
N LYS A 494 15.19 42.17 21.58
CA LYS A 494 14.03 41.91 22.46
C LYS A 494 14.16 40.63 23.31
N LYS A 495 15.29 39.93 23.23
CA LYS A 495 15.57 38.66 23.93
C LYS A 495 14.45 37.65 23.66
N TYR A 496 14.04 36.89 24.68
CA TYR A 496 12.97 35.89 24.58
C TYR A 496 11.69 36.42 23.91
N ARG A 497 11.27 37.66 24.21
CA ARG A 497 10.06 38.28 23.62
C ARG A 497 10.22 38.68 22.15
N GLY A 498 11.44 38.62 21.61
CA GLY A 498 11.70 38.84 20.19
C GLY A 498 11.43 37.63 19.32
N VAL A 499 11.39 36.43 19.91
CA VAL A 499 11.16 35.18 19.17
C VAL A 499 9.67 35.01 18.92
N SER A 500 9.29 34.92 17.64
CA SER A 500 7.90 34.66 17.25
C SER A 500 7.45 33.28 17.71
N PRO A 501 6.20 33.10 18.21
CA PRO A 501 5.64 31.77 18.47
C PRO A 501 5.58 30.88 17.21
N HIS A 502 5.55 31.50 16.01
CA HIS A 502 5.57 30.79 14.74
C HIS A 502 6.97 30.41 14.27
N PHE A 503 8.04 30.81 14.97
CA PHE A 503 9.41 30.60 14.51
C PHE A 503 9.71 29.13 14.20
N VAL A 504 9.41 28.22 15.15
CA VAL A 504 9.67 26.79 14.96
C VAL A 504 8.86 26.22 13.79
N PRO A 505 7.53 26.40 13.71
CA PRO A 505 6.77 26.00 12.52
C PRO A 505 7.27 26.61 11.19
N LEU A 506 7.83 27.83 11.19
CA LEU A 506 8.31 28.44 9.95
C LEU A 506 9.60 27.80 9.43
N ILE A 507 10.49 27.32 10.30
CA ILE A 507 11.81 26.82 9.88
C ILE A 507 11.85 25.31 9.63
N LEU A 508 10.80 24.58 10.03
CA LEU A 508 10.73 23.13 9.87
C LEU A 508 10.55 22.75 8.39
N PRO A 509 11.44 21.92 7.80
CA PRO A 509 11.39 21.54 6.38
C PRO A 509 10.04 20.95 5.94
N ASN A 510 9.41 20.14 6.81
CA ASN A 510 8.19 19.41 6.49
C ASN A 510 6.92 20.28 6.45
N MET A 511 7.01 21.55 6.83
CA MET A 511 5.82 22.37 7.01
C MET A 511 5.14 22.76 5.71
N ILE A 512 5.83 22.68 4.57
CA ILE A 512 5.18 22.83 3.25
C ILE A 512 4.18 21.70 3.01
N ALA A 513 4.59 20.43 3.23
CA ALA A 513 3.69 19.27 3.16
C ALA A 513 2.57 19.37 4.21
N GLY A 514 2.92 19.80 5.43
CA GLY A 514 1.94 20.04 6.50
C GLY A 514 0.87 21.05 6.11
N HIS A 515 1.25 22.19 5.53
CA HIS A 515 0.30 23.21 5.09
C HIS A 515 -0.59 22.72 3.95
N VAL A 516 -0.05 22.04 2.94
CA VAL A 516 -0.85 21.46 1.85
C VAL A 516 -1.83 20.41 2.40
N SER A 517 -1.39 19.52 3.30
CA SER A 517 -2.26 18.54 3.94
C SER A 517 -3.39 19.20 4.73
N MET A 518 -3.10 20.24 5.53
CA MET A 518 -4.11 20.96 6.31
C MET A 518 -5.10 21.74 5.43
N GLU A 519 -4.61 22.44 4.40
CA GLU A 519 -5.43 23.29 3.53
C GLU A 519 -6.45 22.46 2.73
N PHE A 520 -6.03 21.31 2.20
CA PHE A 520 -6.85 20.48 1.32
C PHE A 520 -7.50 19.28 2.03
N GLY A 521 -7.13 19.01 3.29
CA GLY A 521 -7.71 17.96 4.13
C GLY A 521 -7.22 16.54 3.80
N PHE A 522 -6.01 16.41 3.25
CA PHE A 522 -5.40 15.13 2.88
C PHE A 522 -4.79 14.43 4.09
N ARG A 523 -5.07 13.13 4.26
CA ARG A 523 -4.75 12.35 5.48
C ARG A 523 -3.98 11.04 5.21
N GLY A 524 -3.50 10.83 3.99
CA GLY A 524 -2.56 9.76 3.66
C GLY A 524 -1.14 10.05 4.15
N PRO A 525 -0.11 9.40 3.57
CA PRO A 525 1.29 9.65 3.91
C PRO A 525 1.63 11.15 3.84
N ASN A 526 2.11 11.74 4.93
CA ASN A 526 2.57 13.13 4.98
C ASN A 526 4.09 13.12 5.17
N HIS A 527 4.82 13.40 4.09
CA HIS A 527 6.24 13.15 3.97
C HIS A 527 7.01 14.41 3.55
N CYS A 528 8.28 14.48 3.96
CA CYS A 528 9.19 15.53 3.53
C CYS A 528 10.60 14.99 3.38
N VAL A 529 11.25 15.39 2.29
CA VAL A 529 12.65 15.09 2.01
C VAL A 529 13.48 16.37 1.99
N CYS A 530 14.69 16.29 2.53
CA CYS A 530 15.63 17.39 2.57
C CYS A 530 17.01 16.93 2.10
N THR A 531 17.21 16.89 0.77
CA THR A 531 18.41 16.35 0.13
C THR A 531 19.04 17.36 -0.83
N ALA A 532 19.19 18.60 -0.37
CA ALA A 532 19.75 19.71 -1.15
C ALA A 532 19.06 19.82 -2.54
N CYS A 533 19.84 19.95 -3.61
CA CYS A 533 19.35 20.15 -4.97
C CYS A 533 18.59 18.94 -5.55
N ALA A 534 18.70 17.75 -4.94
CA ALA A 534 17.97 16.56 -5.35
C ALA A 534 16.58 16.43 -4.71
N ALA A 535 16.21 17.32 -3.78
CA ALA A 535 15.01 17.18 -2.96
C ALA A 535 13.71 17.05 -3.78
N GLY A 536 13.54 17.84 -4.85
CA GLY A 536 12.36 17.75 -5.70
C GLY A 536 12.24 16.40 -6.41
N ALA A 537 13.34 15.89 -6.97
CA ALA A 537 13.35 14.60 -7.65
C ALA A 537 13.15 13.43 -6.67
N HIS A 538 13.74 13.48 -5.48
CA HIS A 538 13.46 12.50 -4.41
C HIS A 538 12.01 12.55 -3.96
N SER A 539 11.44 13.73 -3.72
CA SER A 539 10.04 13.85 -3.33
C SER A 539 9.11 13.22 -4.37
N LEU A 540 9.42 13.40 -5.66
CA LEU A 540 8.68 12.76 -6.75
C LEU A 540 8.86 11.24 -6.77
N GLY A 541 10.10 10.77 -6.63
CA GLY A 541 10.44 9.34 -6.62
C GLY A 541 9.87 8.57 -5.42
N ASP A 542 9.87 9.19 -4.23
CA ASP A 542 9.29 8.62 -3.01
C ASP A 542 7.75 8.60 -3.11
N ALA A 543 7.13 9.68 -3.62
CA ALA A 543 5.70 9.69 -3.93
C ALA A 543 5.32 8.61 -4.95
N PHE A 544 6.13 8.42 -5.99
CA PHE A 544 5.97 7.33 -6.95
C PHE A 544 5.98 5.97 -6.26
N ARG A 545 6.89 5.75 -5.30
CA ARG A 545 6.94 4.50 -4.54
C ARG A 545 5.72 4.32 -3.63
N PHE A 546 5.30 5.36 -2.91
CA PHE A 546 4.09 5.27 -2.08
C PHE A 546 2.86 4.84 -2.90
N VAL A 547 2.67 5.38 -4.11
CA VAL A 547 1.58 4.92 -4.99
C VAL A 547 1.84 3.51 -5.53
N LYS A 548 3.05 3.25 -6.04
CA LYS A 548 3.43 1.97 -6.66
C LYS A 548 3.29 0.76 -5.73
N TYR A 549 3.51 0.97 -4.43
CA TYR A 549 3.42 -0.04 -3.37
C TYR A 549 2.09 -0.03 -2.62
N GLY A 550 1.17 0.88 -2.95
CA GLY A 550 -0.18 0.92 -2.38
C GLY A 550 -0.28 1.57 -1.00
N ASP A 551 0.70 2.36 -0.58
CA ASP A 551 0.64 3.19 0.63
C ASP A 551 -0.35 4.37 0.48
N ALA A 552 -0.63 4.79 -0.75
CA ALA A 552 -1.61 5.79 -1.12
C ALA A 552 -2.16 5.55 -2.53
N ASP A 553 -3.42 5.91 -2.78
CA ASP A 553 -3.98 5.89 -4.14
C ASP A 553 -3.53 7.13 -4.93
N VAL A 554 -3.32 8.25 -4.23
CA VAL A 554 -2.92 9.55 -4.77
C VAL A 554 -1.83 10.16 -3.90
N MET A 555 -0.80 10.73 -4.52
CA MET A 555 0.20 11.56 -3.84
C MET A 555 0.28 12.95 -4.49
N VAL A 556 0.06 13.99 -3.70
CA VAL A 556 0.42 15.37 -4.08
C VAL A 556 1.90 15.56 -3.77
N SER A 557 2.75 15.40 -4.78
CA SER A 557 4.20 15.52 -4.64
C SER A 557 4.69 16.87 -5.13
N GLY A 558 5.45 17.58 -4.32
CA GLY A 558 5.95 18.91 -4.66
C GLY A 558 7.35 19.18 -4.16
N SER A 559 7.86 20.35 -4.53
CA SER A 559 9.00 20.95 -3.85
C SER A 559 8.97 22.46 -4.05
N ALA A 560 9.43 23.20 -3.04
CA ALA A 560 9.46 24.66 -3.08
C ALA A 560 10.70 25.19 -2.37
N GLU A 561 11.25 26.29 -2.89
CA GLU A 561 12.41 26.97 -2.35
C GLU A 561 12.29 28.49 -2.54
N ALA A 562 12.73 29.26 -1.53
CA ALA A 562 12.87 30.71 -1.60
C ALA A 562 14.20 31.18 -0.97
N PRO A 563 15.36 30.81 -1.55
CA PRO A 563 16.64 30.90 -0.85
C PRO A 563 17.28 32.29 -0.94
N ILE A 564 16.76 33.19 -1.78
CA ILE A 564 17.41 34.44 -2.16
C ILE A 564 17.39 35.43 -0.99
N SER A 565 18.50 35.45 -0.25
CA SER A 565 18.76 36.32 0.90
C SER A 565 20.25 36.71 0.92
N LYS A 566 20.62 37.78 1.64
CA LYS A 566 22.02 38.22 1.72
C LYS A 566 22.92 37.12 2.28
N ILE A 567 22.50 36.45 3.34
CA ILE A 567 23.27 35.39 3.98
C ILE A 567 23.45 34.17 3.06
N ALA A 568 22.40 33.75 2.34
CA ALA A 568 22.49 32.62 1.41
C ALA A 568 23.42 32.97 0.23
N MET A 569 23.22 34.13 -0.40
CA MET A 569 24.03 34.59 -1.53
C MET A 569 25.51 34.75 -1.15
N ALA A 570 25.79 35.27 0.04
CA ALA A 570 27.14 35.33 0.58
C ALA A 570 27.72 33.92 0.80
N GLY A 571 26.99 33.02 1.44
CA GLY A 571 27.43 31.65 1.70
C GLY A 571 27.78 30.88 0.43
N PHE A 572 26.89 30.89 -0.57
CA PHE A 572 27.13 30.22 -1.85
C PHE A 572 28.23 30.91 -2.69
N SER A 573 28.39 32.22 -2.57
CA SER A 573 29.54 32.94 -3.18
C SER A 573 30.87 32.52 -2.54
N ARG A 574 30.90 32.27 -1.22
CA ARG A 574 32.12 31.86 -0.49
C ARG A 574 32.62 30.47 -0.90
N VAL A 575 31.72 29.56 -1.24
CA VAL A 575 32.07 28.24 -1.81
C VAL A 575 32.27 28.29 -3.33
N ARG A 576 32.26 29.48 -3.94
CA ARG A 576 32.47 29.71 -5.39
C ARG A 576 31.50 28.94 -6.27
N ALA A 577 30.25 28.79 -5.82
CA ALA A 577 29.24 28.07 -6.57
C ALA A 577 28.41 28.98 -7.49
N LEU A 578 28.36 30.29 -7.21
CA LEU A 578 27.55 31.25 -7.96
C LEU A 578 28.32 31.91 -9.11
N SER A 579 27.61 32.24 -10.20
CA SER A 579 28.13 33.06 -11.29
C SER A 579 28.50 34.47 -10.82
N THR A 580 29.61 35.00 -11.32
CA THR A 580 30.13 36.34 -10.96
C THR A 580 30.59 37.16 -12.17
N LYS A 581 30.97 36.52 -13.28
CA LYS A 581 31.46 37.20 -14.49
C LYS A 581 30.38 37.98 -15.24
N TYR A 582 29.11 37.62 -15.04
CA TYR A 582 27.99 38.10 -15.86
C TYR A 582 27.00 38.98 -15.09
N ASN A 583 27.47 39.65 -14.04
CA ASN A 583 26.65 40.54 -13.23
C ASN A 583 25.99 41.68 -14.03
N GLN A 584 26.65 42.14 -15.11
CA GLN A 584 26.16 43.20 -15.99
C GLN A 584 25.26 42.68 -17.13
N GLU A 585 25.16 41.36 -17.30
CA GLU A 585 24.30 40.71 -18.30
C GLU A 585 23.50 39.57 -17.65
N PRO A 586 22.56 39.87 -16.73
CA PRO A 586 21.91 38.85 -15.88
C PRO A 586 21.29 37.71 -16.68
N SER A 587 20.59 38.02 -17.78
CA SER A 587 19.94 37.02 -18.64
C SER A 587 20.90 36.02 -19.28
N LYS A 588 22.20 36.35 -19.34
CA LYS A 588 23.25 35.50 -19.89
C LYS A 588 24.00 34.69 -18.84
N ALA A 589 23.85 35.00 -17.54
CA ALA A 589 24.72 34.47 -16.50
C ALA A 589 24.69 32.94 -16.37
N SER A 590 23.50 32.34 -16.41
CA SER A 590 23.34 30.88 -16.43
C SER A 590 23.43 30.38 -17.87
N ARG A 591 24.49 29.61 -18.15
CA ARG A 591 24.83 29.06 -19.48
C ARG A 591 25.32 27.61 -19.36
N PRO A 592 24.43 26.65 -19.07
CA PRO A 592 24.82 25.25 -18.92
C PRO A 592 25.57 24.74 -20.17
N PHE A 593 26.60 23.92 -19.96
CA PHE A 593 27.46 23.34 -21.00
C PHE A 593 28.29 24.33 -21.85
N ASP A 594 28.12 25.64 -21.70
CA ASP A 594 28.92 26.62 -22.43
C ASP A 594 30.32 26.73 -21.82
N GLU A 595 31.37 26.85 -22.63
CA GLU A 595 32.76 27.00 -22.18
C GLU A 595 32.98 28.23 -21.27
N GLY A 596 32.16 29.28 -21.43
CA GLY A 596 32.21 30.51 -20.63
C GLY A 596 31.58 30.40 -19.24
N ARG A 597 30.96 29.26 -18.88
CA ARG A 597 30.27 29.10 -17.60
C ARG A 597 31.20 29.27 -16.38
N ASP A 598 30.68 29.86 -15.31
CA ASP A 598 31.48 30.20 -14.13
C ASP A 598 30.79 29.93 -12.78
N GLY A 599 29.61 29.30 -12.79
CA GLY A 599 28.80 29.04 -11.61
C GLY A 599 27.32 29.13 -11.90
N PHE A 600 26.49 28.64 -10.98
CA PHE A 600 25.05 28.69 -11.15
C PHE A 600 24.46 30.05 -10.77
N VAL A 601 23.27 30.37 -11.29
CA VAL A 601 22.46 31.51 -10.84
C VAL A 601 21.44 30.99 -9.84
N MET A 602 21.41 31.52 -8.62
CA MET A 602 20.42 31.11 -7.62
C MET A 602 19.02 31.54 -8.04
N GLY A 603 18.05 30.62 -7.99
CA GLY A 603 16.65 30.90 -8.26
C GLY A 603 15.73 30.49 -7.11
N GLU A 604 14.46 30.86 -7.24
CA GLU A 604 13.40 30.53 -6.30
C GLU A 604 12.13 30.08 -7.03
N GLY A 605 11.28 29.26 -6.39
CA GLY A 605 10.06 28.77 -7.01
C GLY A 605 9.52 27.50 -6.37
N ALA A 606 8.52 26.91 -7.01
CA ALA A 606 7.91 25.64 -6.63
C ALA A 606 7.39 24.87 -7.86
N GLY A 607 7.39 23.56 -7.75
CA GLY A 607 6.68 22.66 -8.67
C GLY A 607 5.87 21.64 -7.88
N VAL A 608 4.74 21.20 -8.43
CA VAL A 608 3.89 20.14 -7.87
C VAL A 608 3.38 19.24 -8.99
N MET A 609 3.40 17.94 -8.75
CA MET A 609 2.82 16.88 -9.57
C MET A 609 1.88 16.03 -8.70
N VAL A 610 0.68 15.75 -9.22
CA VAL A 610 -0.25 14.79 -8.61
C VAL A 610 -0.02 13.44 -9.25
N LEU A 611 0.47 12.49 -8.46
CA LEU A 611 0.66 11.10 -8.84
C LEU A 611 -0.53 10.27 -8.39
N GLU A 612 -0.90 9.29 -9.19
CA GLU A 612 -2.11 8.50 -8.96
C GLU A 612 -2.00 7.10 -9.54
N GLU A 613 -2.64 6.12 -8.90
CA GLU A 613 -2.74 4.76 -9.45
C GLU A 613 -3.58 4.76 -10.73
N LEU A 614 -3.10 4.09 -11.78
CA LEU A 614 -3.71 4.16 -13.12
C LEU A 614 -5.20 3.81 -13.13
N ASN A 615 -5.61 2.75 -12.43
CA ASN A 615 -7.01 2.33 -12.44
C ASN A 615 -7.88 3.27 -11.61
N HIS A 616 -7.37 3.82 -10.51
CA HIS A 616 -8.02 4.85 -9.72
C HIS A 616 -8.28 6.10 -10.59
N ALA A 617 -7.27 6.57 -11.33
CA ALA A 617 -7.41 7.66 -12.30
C ALA A 617 -8.46 7.36 -13.37
N LYS A 618 -8.39 6.18 -14.01
CA LYS A 618 -9.36 5.73 -15.03
C LYS A 618 -10.78 5.64 -14.47
N ASN A 619 -10.97 5.06 -13.29
CA ASN A 619 -12.27 4.85 -12.65
C ASN A 619 -13.01 6.16 -12.35
N ARG A 620 -12.28 7.21 -11.97
CA ARG A 620 -12.89 8.54 -11.73
C ARG A 620 -12.93 9.43 -12.98
N GLY A 621 -12.38 8.97 -14.11
CA GLY A 621 -12.30 9.73 -15.36
C GLY A 621 -11.36 10.93 -15.27
N ALA A 622 -10.22 10.76 -14.58
CA ALA A 622 -9.17 11.76 -14.53
C ALA A 622 -8.46 11.89 -15.88
N GLU A 623 -8.05 13.10 -16.24
CA GLU A 623 -7.15 13.30 -17.37
C GLU A 623 -5.75 12.83 -16.98
N ILE A 624 -5.13 12.00 -17.83
CA ILE A 624 -3.77 11.50 -17.61
C ILE A 624 -2.82 12.32 -18.47
N LEU A 625 -1.89 13.01 -17.82
CA LEU A 625 -0.89 13.87 -18.47
C LEU A 625 0.36 13.10 -18.91
N GLY A 626 0.64 11.97 -18.27
CA GLY A 626 1.74 11.06 -18.57
C GLY A 626 1.97 10.05 -17.46
N GLU A 627 3.12 9.35 -17.50
CA GLU A 627 3.45 8.28 -16.55
C GLU A 627 4.80 8.52 -15.87
N ILE A 628 4.93 8.02 -14.65
CA ILE A 628 6.23 7.84 -13.98
C ILE A 628 6.60 6.37 -14.11
N LEU A 629 7.66 6.07 -14.84
CA LEU A 629 8.06 4.70 -15.13
C LEU A 629 9.12 4.17 -14.16
N GLY A 630 10.06 5.03 -13.76
CA GLY A 630 11.24 4.63 -13.00
C GLY A 630 11.82 5.72 -12.13
N TYR A 631 12.49 5.29 -11.08
CA TYR A 631 13.17 6.13 -10.11
C TYR A 631 14.48 5.47 -9.68
N GLY A 632 15.59 6.18 -9.85
CA GLY A 632 16.92 5.76 -9.45
C GLY A 632 17.50 6.68 -8.38
N MET A 633 18.29 6.09 -7.49
CA MET A 633 19.07 6.79 -6.48
C MET A 633 20.49 6.25 -6.38
N SER A 634 21.43 7.14 -6.11
CA SER A 634 22.79 6.78 -5.71
C SER A 634 23.38 7.85 -4.79
N ALA A 635 24.56 7.54 -4.25
CA ALA A 635 25.39 8.51 -3.56
C ALA A 635 26.83 8.39 -4.05
N ASP A 636 27.49 9.51 -4.28
CA ASP A 636 28.88 9.57 -4.77
C ASP A 636 29.89 9.12 -3.71
N ALA A 637 29.58 9.33 -2.42
CA ALA A 637 30.46 9.04 -1.28
C ALA A 637 31.91 9.55 -1.47
N ASN A 638 32.06 10.76 -2.02
CA ASN A 638 33.36 11.30 -2.47
C ASN A 638 33.74 12.62 -1.81
N HIS A 639 32.93 13.66 -2.00
CA HIS A 639 33.22 15.00 -1.52
C HIS A 639 31.92 15.73 -1.13
N LEU A 640 32.01 16.73 -0.25
CA LEU A 640 30.85 17.48 0.23
C LEU A 640 30.15 18.27 -0.88
N THR A 641 30.90 18.99 -1.73
CA THR A 641 30.33 19.87 -2.78
C THR A 641 30.76 19.52 -4.22
N ALA A 642 31.98 19.02 -4.43
CA ALA A 642 32.48 18.63 -5.74
C ALA A 642 31.89 17.27 -6.20
N PRO A 643 31.48 17.14 -7.46
CA PRO A 643 31.06 15.85 -8.02
C PRO A 643 32.25 14.89 -8.13
N ARG A 644 31.98 13.60 -8.29
CA ARG A 644 33.01 12.64 -8.71
C ARG A 644 33.45 12.90 -10.14
N GLU A 645 34.76 12.86 -10.38
CA GLU A 645 35.33 13.03 -11.72
C GLU A 645 34.96 11.88 -12.67
N ASP A 646 34.80 10.65 -12.15
CA ASP A 646 34.44 9.47 -12.93
C ASP A 646 32.95 9.39 -13.29
N GLY A 647 32.10 10.23 -12.70
CA GLY A 647 30.66 10.26 -12.91
C GLY A 647 29.93 8.96 -12.49
N GLU A 648 30.55 8.06 -11.72
CA GLU A 648 29.99 6.73 -11.42
C GLU A 648 28.64 6.82 -10.71
N GLY A 649 28.53 7.68 -9.70
CA GLY A 649 27.29 7.84 -8.95
C GLY A 649 26.14 8.30 -9.85
N VAL A 650 26.39 9.29 -10.70
CA VAL A 650 25.43 9.78 -11.69
C VAL A 650 25.01 8.69 -12.68
N MET A 651 25.97 7.94 -13.24
CA MET A 651 25.67 6.81 -14.13
C MET A 651 24.84 5.72 -13.45
N ALA A 652 25.21 5.34 -12.22
CA ALA A 652 24.50 4.33 -11.44
C ALA A 652 23.06 4.76 -11.13
N CYS A 653 22.86 6.06 -10.85
CA CYS A 653 21.55 6.64 -10.64
C CYS A 653 20.66 6.52 -11.88
N MET A 654 21.14 6.97 -13.04
CA MET A 654 20.41 6.88 -14.31
C MET A 654 20.10 5.41 -14.67
N ARG A 655 21.09 4.51 -14.55
CA ARG A 655 20.92 3.08 -14.83
C ARG A 655 19.84 2.45 -13.95
N LYS A 656 19.81 2.77 -12.65
CA LYS A 656 18.78 2.28 -11.72
C LYS A 656 17.39 2.79 -12.11
N ALA A 657 17.26 4.05 -12.52
CA ALA A 657 15.98 4.61 -12.95
C ALA A 657 15.43 3.91 -14.19
N VAL A 658 16.28 3.71 -15.22
CA VAL A 658 15.90 3.01 -16.45
C VAL A 658 15.61 1.53 -16.18
N SER A 659 16.39 0.89 -15.29
CA SER A 659 16.15 -0.50 -14.88
C SER A 659 14.84 -0.66 -14.10
N GLU A 660 14.49 0.27 -13.21
CA GLU A 660 13.20 0.30 -12.50
C GLU A 660 12.03 0.46 -13.49
N ALA A 661 12.22 1.24 -14.56
CA ALA A 661 11.27 1.41 -15.66
C ALA A 661 11.15 0.16 -16.55
N LYS A 662 12.08 -0.80 -16.43
CA LYS A 662 12.16 -2.02 -17.27
C LYS A 662 12.26 -1.70 -18.77
N LEU A 663 13.00 -0.64 -19.10
CA LEU A 663 13.21 -0.21 -20.48
C LEU A 663 14.66 -0.49 -20.93
N PRO A 664 14.88 -0.70 -22.24
CA PRO A 664 16.22 -0.59 -22.81
C PRO A 664 16.69 0.87 -22.77
N LEU A 665 18.00 1.10 -22.80
CA LEU A 665 18.56 2.47 -22.74
C LEU A 665 18.12 3.30 -23.95
N GLU A 666 18.00 2.65 -25.10
CA GLU A 666 17.59 3.21 -26.39
C GLU A 666 16.17 3.78 -26.38
N ALA A 667 15.38 3.44 -25.36
CA ALA A 667 14.05 4.00 -25.17
C ALA A 667 14.08 5.48 -24.73
N ILE A 668 15.16 5.93 -24.09
CA ILE A 668 15.28 7.31 -23.59
C ILE A 668 15.64 8.23 -24.76
N GLY A 669 14.72 9.11 -25.16
CA GLY A 669 14.96 10.04 -26.28
C GLY A 669 15.39 11.44 -25.85
N TYR A 670 15.18 11.79 -24.57
CA TYR A 670 15.50 13.11 -24.03
C TYR A 670 15.99 13.02 -22.60
N ILE A 671 17.04 13.78 -22.29
CA ILE A 671 17.51 14.00 -20.91
C ILE A 671 17.37 15.47 -20.56
N ASN A 672 16.54 15.76 -19.55
CA ASN A 672 16.57 17.03 -18.85
C ASN A 672 17.70 16.97 -17.81
N ALA A 673 18.82 17.62 -18.13
CA ALA A 673 20.05 17.51 -17.36
C ALA A 673 20.02 18.37 -16.08
N HIS A 674 20.76 17.92 -15.08
CA HIS A 674 21.00 18.70 -13.87
C HIS A 674 21.86 19.94 -14.14
N ALA A 675 22.74 19.92 -15.14
CA ALA A 675 23.75 20.92 -15.48
C ALA A 675 23.41 22.34 -15.02
N THR A 676 24.18 22.79 -14.04
CA THR A 676 23.94 24.00 -13.26
C THR A 676 24.72 25.20 -13.79
N SER A 677 25.42 25.07 -14.92
CA SER A 677 26.40 26.05 -15.40
C SER A 677 27.66 26.10 -14.53
N THR A 678 28.02 24.96 -13.93
CA THR A 678 29.27 24.84 -13.16
C THR A 678 30.35 24.15 -13.99
N PRO A 679 31.63 24.57 -13.89
CA PRO A 679 32.70 23.98 -14.70
C PRO A 679 32.82 22.45 -14.55
N LEU A 680 32.84 21.96 -13.31
CA LEU A 680 33.03 20.54 -13.00
C LEU A 680 31.74 19.72 -13.15
N GLY A 681 30.61 20.23 -12.65
CA GLY A 681 29.33 19.50 -12.63
C GLY A 681 28.81 19.18 -14.03
N ASP A 682 28.78 20.18 -14.91
CA ASP A 682 28.28 20.01 -16.27
C ASP A 682 29.13 18.99 -17.07
N VAL A 683 30.45 18.96 -16.87
CA VAL A 683 31.36 17.99 -17.54
C VAL A 683 31.16 16.58 -16.98
N ALA A 684 31.05 16.45 -15.66
CA ALA A 684 30.84 15.16 -15.02
C ALA A 684 29.51 14.53 -15.48
N GLU A 685 28.43 15.31 -15.55
CA GLU A 685 27.14 14.83 -16.03
C GLU A 685 27.18 14.43 -17.51
N LEU A 686 27.75 15.25 -18.39
CA LEU A 686 27.89 14.89 -19.81
C LEU A 686 28.73 13.62 -20.00
N SER A 687 29.82 13.48 -19.23
CA SER A 687 30.68 12.30 -19.30
C SER A 687 29.91 11.04 -18.87
N ALA A 688 29.12 11.13 -17.81
CA ALA A 688 28.26 10.05 -17.36
C ALA A 688 27.15 9.70 -18.37
N ILE A 689 26.52 10.70 -19.00
CA ILE A 689 25.52 10.48 -20.06
C ILE A 689 26.17 9.76 -21.23
N LYS A 690 27.32 10.21 -21.73
CA LYS A 690 28.02 9.57 -22.86
C LYS A 690 28.49 8.16 -22.53
N ALA A 691 28.97 7.93 -21.31
CA ALA A 691 29.39 6.61 -20.88
C ALA A 691 28.22 5.61 -20.77
N LEU A 692 27.02 6.08 -20.42
CA LEU A 692 25.83 5.22 -20.30
C LEU A 692 25.07 5.06 -21.62
N PHE A 693 24.86 6.15 -22.37
CA PHE A 693 24.01 6.22 -23.56
C PHE A 693 24.80 6.36 -24.88
N GLY A 694 26.12 6.21 -24.84
CA GLY A 694 27.01 6.39 -25.98
C GLY A 694 26.80 5.40 -27.13
N GLY A 695 27.66 5.49 -28.15
CA GLY A 695 27.55 4.68 -29.36
C GLY A 695 26.43 5.18 -30.29
N PRO A 696 25.72 4.29 -31.02
CA PRO A 696 24.69 4.70 -31.99
C PRO A 696 23.54 5.53 -31.40
N HIS A 697 23.19 5.29 -30.13
CA HIS A 697 22.06 5.95 -29.48
C HIS A 697 22.30 7.45 -29.21
N SER A 698 23.57 7.86 -29.03
CA SER A 698 23.97 9.26 -28.83
C SER A 698 23.46 10.22 -29.93
N GLN A 699 23.32 9.73 -31.16
CA GLN A 699 22.84 10.52 -32.30
C GLN A 699 21.33 10.78 -32.27
N SER A 700 20.58 9.97 -31.52
CA SER A 700 19.13 10.06 -31.35
C SER A 700 18.71 10.67 -30.00
N LEU A 701 19.69 10.93 -29.13
CA LEU A 701 19.49 11.45 -27.78
C LEU A 701 19.65 12.97 -27.76
N ALA A 702 18.63 13.66 -27.27
CA ALA A 702 18.74 15.08 -26.96
C ALA A 702 18.97 15.31 -25.47
N VAL A 703 19.76 16.32 -25.13
CA VAL A 703 20.03 16.72 -23.75
C VAL A 703 19.83 18.23 -23.64
N SER A 704 19.13 18.71 -22.62
CA SER A 704 19.09 20.15 -22.37
C SER A 704 19.01 20.48 -20.89
N SER A 705 19.42 21.69 -20.53
CA SER A 705 19.23 22.22 -19.18
C SER A 705 18.39 23.49 -19.22
N ILE A 706 17.29 23.47 -18.47
CA ILE A 706 16.37 24.62 -18.37
C ILE A 706 16.87 25.66 -17.35
N LYS A 707 17.96 25.39 -16.62
CA LYS A 707 18.51 26.29 -15.59
C LYS A 707 19.06 27.59 -16.16
N GLY A 708 19.29 27.67 -17.48
CA GLY A 708 19.51 28.96 -18.16
C GLY A 708 18.31 29.89 -18.03
N ALA A 709 17.10 29.33 -18.16
CA ALA A 709 15.84 30.07 -18.14
C ALA A 709 15.34 30.38 -16.72
N ILE A 710 15.40 29.40 -15.81
CA ILE A 710 14.85 29.53 -14.45
C ILE A 710 15.89 29.74 -13.36
N GLY A 711 17.19 29.75 -13.69
CA GLY A 711 18.23 29.64 -12.68
C GLY A 711 18.20 28.28 -11.98
N HIS A 712 18.87 28.15 -10.84
CA HIS A 712 18.89 26.95 -10.03
C HIS A 712 17.98 27.12 -8.80
N LEU A 713 16.82 26.48 -8.84
CA LEU A 713 15.80 26.57 -7.77
C LEU A 713 16.12 25.71 -6.52
N LEU A 714 17.39 25.33 -6.34
CA LEU A 714 17.87 24.42 -5.29
C LEU A 714 16.95 23.21 -5.11
N GLY A 715 16.29 23.05 -3.95
CA GLY A 715 15.40 21.92 -3.69
C GLY A 715 14.25 21.78 -4.68
N ALA A 716 13.71 22.89 -5.18
CA ALA A 716 12.58 22.90 -6.12
C ALA A 716 12.97 22.56 -7.57
N ALA A 717 14.27 22.53 -7.88
CA ALA A 717 14.77 22.38 -9.25
C ALA A 717 14.28 21.07 -9.89
N GLY A 718 14.53 19.92 -9.24
CA GLY A 718 14.18 18.61 -9.78
C GLY A 718 12.68 18.41 -10.06
N MET A 719 11.81 19.07 -9.29
CA MET A 719 10.35 18.97 -9.51
C MET A 719 9.91 19.81 -10.72
N VAL A 720 10.41 21.05 -10.87
CA VAL A 720 10.10 21.90 -12.03
C VAL A 720 10.71 21.31 -13.31
N GLU A 721 11.88 20.69 -13.21
CA GLU A 721 12.56 19.96 -14.29
C GLU A 721 11.79 18.72 -14.73
N ALA A 722 11.25 17.94 -13.79
CA ALA A 722 10.37 16.81 -14.08
C ALA A 722 9.08 17.26 -14.80
N ILE A 723 8.48 18.38 -14.38
CA ILE A 723 7.30 18.95 -15.05
C ILE A 723 7.66 19.38 -16.48
N ALA A 724 8.80 20.05 -16.69
CA ALA A 724 9.25 20.43 -18.03
C ALA A 724 9.52 19.20 -18.93
N ALA A 725 10.12 18.14 -18.38
CA ALA A 725 10.34 16.88 -19.10
C ALA A 725 9.02 16.17 -19.46
N LEU A 726 8.04 16.16 -18.55
CA LEU A 726 6.70 15.64 -18.82
C LEU A 726 6.02 16.41 -19.95
N LEU A 727 6.07 17.75 -19.91
CA LEU A 727 5.52 18.60 -20.96
C LEU A 727 6.23 18.38 -22.30
N ALA A 728 7.55 18.13 -22.30
CA ALA A 728 8.28 17.76 -23.51
C ALA A 728 7.78 16.43 -24.10
N CYS A 729 7.55 15.41 -23.26
CA CYS A 729 6.95 14.15 -23.69
C CYS A 729 5.56 14.34 -24.31
N GLN A 730 4.71 15.12 -23.64
CA GLN A 730 3.32 15.36 -24.05
C GLN A 730 3.24 16.17 -25.36
N THR A 731 3.99 17.26 -25.45
CA THR A 731 3.91 18.21 -26.57
C THR A 731 4.81 17.85 -27.74
N GLY A 732 5.82 16.99 -27.52
CA GLY A 732 6.84 16.69 -28.53
C GLY A 732 7.73 17.90 -28.83
N VAL A 733 8.01 18.75 -27.85
CA VAL A 733 8.89 19.92 -27.98
C VAL A 733 9.93 19.91 -26.87
N LEU A 734 11.21 19.94 -27.25
CA LEU A 734 12.35 19.98 -26.33
C LEU A 734 12.65 21.42 -25.95
N PRO A 735 12.75 21.76 -24.64
CA PRO A 735 13.12 23.10 -24.22
C PRO A 735 14.61 23.37 -24.48
N PRO A 736 14.98 24.61 -24.86
CA PRO A 736 16.36 24.94 -25.20
C PRO A 736 17.29 25.04 -23.99
N THR A 737 18.55 24.71 -24.22
CA THR A 737 19.66 25.21 -23.40
C THR A 737 20.02 26.61 -23.89
N ILE A 738 19.46 27.65 -23.24
CA ILE A 738 19.74 29.04 -23.61
C ILE A 738 21.15 29.47 -23.17
N ASN A 739 21.70 30.49 -23.85
CA ASN A 739 23.05 31.02 -23.65
C ASN A 739 24.19 30.06 -24.03
N LEU A 740 23.90 29.02 -24.81
CA LEU A 740 24.88 28.04 -25.28
C LEU A 740 25.50 28.51 -26.59
N THR A 741 26.61 29.23 -26.49
CA THR A 741 27.31 29.88 -27.62
C THR A 741 28.56 29.11 -28.06
N SER A 742 29.31 28.54 -27.11
CA SER A 742 30.46 27.66 -27.34
C SER A 742 30.25 26.38 -26.52
N PRO A 743 29.64 25.34 -27.10
CA PRO A 743 29.39 24.09 -26.39
C PRO A 743 30.69 23.38 -25.99
N CYS A 744 30.77 22.87 -24.76
CA CYS A 744 31.90 22.04 -24.32
C CYS A 744 31.84 20.59 -24.82
N ASP A 745 30.80 20.22 -25.58
CA ASP A 745 30.62 18.91 -26.22
C ASP A 745 30.09 19.12 -27.64
N GLY A 746 30.61 18.33 -28.59
CA GLY A 746 30.20 18.38 -30.00
C GLY A 746 29.52 17.10 -30.50
N GLU A 747 29.24 16.14 -29.62
CA GLU A 747 28.70 14.82 -29.98
C GLU A 747 27.20 14.73 -29.72
N LEU A 748 26.73 15.26 -28.59
CA LEU A 748 25.33 15.22 -28.18
C LEU A 748 24.57 16.44 -28.69
N ASN A 749 23.28 16.24 -29.01
CA ASN A 749 22.38 17.36 -29.28
C ASN A 749 22.00 18.06 -27.97
N LEU A 750 22.67 19.19 -27.67
CA LEU A 750 22.46 19.97 -26.45
C LEU A 750 21.28 20.96 -26.51
N VAL A 751 20.46 20.89 -27.57
CA VAL A 751 19.32 21.77 -27.86
C VAL A 751 19.69 23.26 -27.71
N PRO A 752 20.70 23.76 -28.45
CA PRO A 752 21.26 25.10 -28.22
C PRO A 752 20.27 26.21 -28.61
N ASN A 753 19.98 27.10 -27.66
CA ASN A 753 19.26 28.38 -27.78
C ASN A 753 17.80 28.36 -28.26
N GLU A 754 17.40 27.44 -29.13
CA GLU A 754 16.05 27.34 -29.69
C GLU A 754 15.41 25.99 -29.37
N ALA A 755 14.12 26.01 -29.06
CA ALA A 755 13.36 24.78 -28.83
C ALA A 755 13.34 23.91 -30.09
N GLN A 756 13.40 22.59 -29.90
CA GLN A 756 13.44 21.64 -31.01
C GLN A 756 12.21 20.72 -30.99
N LYS A 757 11.74 20.33 -32.17
CA LYS A 757 10.69 19.32 -32.28
C LYS A 757 11.24 17.93 -31.93
N TRP A 758 10.48 17.16 -31.15
CA TRP A 758 10.84 15.81 -30.71
C TRP A 758 10.02 14.75 -31.47
N ASP A 759 10.55 14.32 -32.61
CA ASP A 759 9.88 13.37 -33.50
C ASP A 759 10.13 11.89 -33.12
N SER A 760 11.21 11.58 -32.40
CA SER A 760 11.50 10.21 -31.99
C SER A 760 10.51 9.72 -30.93
N VAL A 761 9.99 8.51 -31.16
CA VAL A 761 9.13 7.77 -30.23
C VAL A 761 9.66 6.35 -30.09
N PHE A 762 9.58 5.81 -28.89
CA PHE A 762 9.90 4.42 -28.62
C PHE A 762 8.63 3.59 -28.73
N GLU A 763 8.67 2.52 -29.54
CA GLU A 763 7.61 1.53 -29.63
C GLU A 763 8.00 0.33 -28.75
N ASP A 764 7.20 0.02 -27.74
CA ASP A 764 7.43 -1.15 -26.90
C ASP A 764 6.87 -2.45 -27.52
N ASP A 765 7.14 -3.59 -26.88
CA ASP A 765 6.70 -4.90 -27.35
C ASP A 765 5.17 -5.04 -27.49
N ALA A 766 4.40 -4.16 -26.84
CA ALA A 766 2.94 -4.09 -26.93
C ALA A 766 2.46 -3.13 -28.03
N GLY A 767 3.36 -2.53 -28.80
CA GLY A 767 3.05 -1.59 -29.89
C GLY A 767 2.75 -0.16 -29.40
N ARG A 768 2.98 0.16 -28.13
CA ARG A 768 2.72 1.51 -27.59
C ARG A 768 3.85 2.45 -27.97
N LYS A 769 3.51 3.57 -28.63
CA LYS A 769 4.47 4.58 -29.09
C LYS A 769 4.56 5.75 -28.12
N ARG A 770 5.61 5.79 -27.29
CA ARG A 770 5.77 6.79 -26.24
C ARG A 770 7.02 7.63 -26.45
N ARG A 771 6.96 8.91 -26.09
CA ARG A 771 8.17 9.72 -25.84
C ARG A 771 8.58 9.52 -24.40
N ILE A 772 9.84 9.15 -24.19
CA ILE A 772 10.34 8.80 -22.86
C ILE A 772 11.52 9.69 -22.54
N ALA A 773 11.41 10.43 -21.44
CA ALA A 773 12.42 11.34 -20.96
C ALA A 773 13.00 10.85 -19.63
N LEU A 774 14.25 11.23 -19.39
CA LEU A 774 14.91 11.08 -18.11
C LEU A 774 15.26 12.48 -17.57
N THR A 775 15.01 12.73 -16.29
CA THR A 775 15.41 13.98 -15.63
C THR A 775 16.38 13.68 -14.49
N ASN A 776 17.42 14.47 -14.39
CA ASN A 776 18.52 14.30 -13.44
C ASN A 776 18.53 15.41 -12.39
N SER A 777 18.84 15.05 -11.15
CA SER A 777 19.07 16.01 -10.08
C SER A 777 20.16 15.52 -9.13
N PHE A 778 21.23 16.30 -9.00
CA PHE A 778 22.39 15.96 -8.18
C PHE A 778 22.62 17.04 -7.13
N GLY A 779 22.78 16.64 -5.87
CA GLY A 779 22.85 17.55 -4.73
C GLY A 779 24.19 17.50 -4.01
N PHE A 780 24.48 18.56 -3.25
CA PHE A 780 25.56 18.54 -2.27
C PHE A 780 25.42 17.34 -1.31
N GLY A 781 26.56 16.85 -0.84
CA GLY A 781 26.68 15.54 -0.19
C GLY A 781 26.81 14.39 -1.19
N GLY A 782 26.78 14.68 -2.50
CA GLY A 782 26.87 13.69 -3.56
C GLY A 782 25.62 12.83 -3.67
N THR A 783 24.44 13.41 -3.40
CA THR A 783 23.15 12.69 -3.42
C THR A 783 22.50 12.83 -4.79
N ASN A 784 22.13 11.72 -5.42
CA ASN A 784 21.72 11.71 -6.82
C ASN A 784 20.35 11.07 -6.99
N ALA A 785 19.52 11.68 -7.84
CA ALA A 785 18.19 11.23 -8.22
C ALA A 785 17.99 11.30 -9.74
N SER A 786 17.39 10.26 -10.32
CA SER A 786 16.95 10.25 -11.72
C SER A 786 15.53 9.71 -11.81
N ILE A 787 14.68 10.37 -12.59
CA ILE A 787 13.28 9.98 -12.80
C ILE A 787 13.06 9.73 -14.30
N VAL A 788 12.37 8.64 -14.63
CA VAL A 788 11.94 8.30 -16.00
C VAL A 788 10.45 8.62 -16.15
N LEU A 789 10.13 9.46 -17.13
CA LEU A 789 8.79 9.95 -17.44
C LEU A 789 8.41 9.57 -18.86
N SER A 790 7.12 9.39 -19.14
CA SER A 790 6.63 9.17 -20.51
C SER A 790 5.35 9.94 -20.81
N SER A 791 5.11 10.15 -22.10
CA SER A 791 3.76 10.45 -22.59
C SER A 791 2.85 9.24 -22.35
N PHE A 792 1.61 9.48 -21.94
CA PHE A 792 0.61 8.41 -21.79
C PHE A 792 0.02 8.00 -23.15
N VAL A 793 -0.17 6.70 -23.33
CA VAL A 793 -0.88 6.10 -24.47
C VAL A 793 -1.78 5.02 -23.89
N GLU A 794 -3.05 5.01 -24.32
CA GLU A 794 -4.09 4.15 -23.74
C GLU A 794 -3.89 2.66 -23.96
#